data_AF-A0A935W5C9-F1
#
_entry.id   AF-A0A935W5C9-F1
#
_cell.length_a   1.000
_cell.length_b   1.000
_cell.length_c   1.000
_cell.angle_alpha   90.00
_cell.angle_beta   90.00
_cell.angle_gamma   90.00
#
_symmetry.space_group_name_H-M   'P 1'
#
loop_
_entity.id
_entity.type
_entity.pdbx_description
1 polymer ?
#
loop_
_entity_poly.entity_id
_entity_poly.type
_entity_poly.pdbx_seq_one_letter_code
_entity_poly.pdbx_strand_id
1 'polypeptide(L)'
;MRVVDLADAVDANIVLEVADGTNRWFVSFGSNAVGGTLMSFSGAGSATLPPLQTGRTDYFLIEIAGDGTTADVFVDGVEVASDWSGIVSPLQRVNFGDGQTSSVGRGRYPYVRFAIGPQACRDGIDNDGDGLVDFAGGDGGCSQANDPSEDDVDRDGDGLADLVEIAARTDLGDVDSDGDGLTDAAEQGRGTFGAPRVVTTLADFVEAVFASDLDGDGDMDVLSASVANDEIAWYANTDGLGSFGPKQTISTLADGPQTLISADVDGDGDFDVLSASATDDEIAWYENTNGAGSFGPQRIISTLADFPFAIATADVDGDGDVDVLSASRLDDEIAWYENTDGAGSFGPQQIISTLADSARSVFAADVDGDGDVDVLSASLIDDEIAWYANTDGAGSFGPQQIITTLADAARSVSAADLDGDGDVDVLSASENDDEIAWYANTDGLGSFGPQQIITTLADRAQSVVAVDMDGDGDLDVLSSSVATGPIAWYENTDGAGSFGPQRAIAMPAFDVAPAIASDLDGDGDVDVLSASSWTDEVAWYENRNLADPLDADSDEDGLLDAAEVNTHATDPRDPDSDDDGLSDGAEVNTHDTDPLDPDSDDDGLSDAAEVNVHATDPLAVDSDGDGLLDNFEVANGFAPTLRDENANGKVDGADDADADGLGNAFEQAVGTAVNDPDSDDDGLLDGEEIASGVFGPQQLISTLADQAVAVSTGDLDGDGDLDVLTASLVDDEVAWHANTNGLGSFGPQRIITTLADGAASVIATDVDGDGDADALSASRDDDRIAWYENPNGLGSFGPQQTITTLADGATSVFAADVDGDGDVDVLSASESDDEIAWYANTDGLGSFGPQQIITTLADGATSVFAVDVDGDGDVDVLSASALDDEIAWYANTDGSGSFGPQQIITTLADSARSVFAADVDGDGDVDVLSASALDDEIAWYENTDGLGSFGPQQIITTLAIAATSVFASDVDGDGDVDVLSASAGTTRSPGMRTRTDQGASVRSRSSRRWLTTPSRCSLPTWMGTGTSTCSLRRRGTTRSPGTRTATSPIHSTRTATTTDVSTATKSPSAAIRSTRGASKS
;
A
#
# COMPACT_ATOMS: atom_id res chain seq x y z
N MET A 1 10.93 -34.12 -16.51
CA MET A 1 12.13 -34.99 -16.60
C MET A 1 12.14 -35.99 -15.44
N ARG A 2 12.83 -37.13 -15.54
CA ARG A 2 13.02 -38.06 -14.41
C ARG A 2 14.53 -38.24 -14.15
N VAL A 3 15.00 -37.72 -13.02
CA VAL A 3 16.33 -38.05 -12.49
C VAL A 3 16.14 -39.05 -11.36
N VAL A 4 16.93 -40.12 -11.36
CA VAL A 4 16.93 -41.15 -10.33
C VAL A 4 18.11 -40.87 -9.40
N ASP A 5 17.87 -41.00 -8.10
CA ASP A 5 18.86 -40.87 -7.02
C ASP A 5 20.18 -41.62 -7.34
N LEU A 6 21.29 -40.87 -7.32
CA LEU A 6 22.65 -41.39 -7.40
C LEU A 6 23.57 -40.52 -6.54
N ALA A 7 23.97 -41.07 -5.40
CA ALA A 7 24.98 -40.50 -4.52
C ALA A 7 26.36 -40.35 -5.22
N ASP A 8 27.13 -39.35 -4.74
CA ASP A 8 28.54 -39.10 -5.01
C ASP A 8 28.96 -38.77 -6.47
N ALA A 9 28.65 -37.55 -6.94
CA ALA A 9 29.44 -36.86 -7.97
C ALA A 9 29.37 -35.33 -7.85
N VAL A 10 30.49 -34.67 -8.16
CA VAL A 10 30.63 -33.20 -8.23
C VAL A 10 30.58 -32.77 -9.70
N ASP A 11 29.98 -31.61 -9.98
CA ASP A 11 29.81 -30.94 -11.27
C ASP A 11 28.88 -31.63 -12.31
N ALA A 12 27.75 -30.99 -12.61
CA ALA A 12 26.90 -31.29 -13.77
C ALA A 12 26.36 -29.99 -14.39
N ASN A 13 26.71 -29.72 -15.65
CA ASN A 13 26.24 -28.56 -16.41
C ASN A 13 25.15 -29.00 -17.41
N ILE A 14 24.04 -28.28 -17.46
CA ILE A 14 23.07 -28.37 -18.58
C ILE A 14 23.56 -27.46 -19.70
N VAL A 15 23.53 -27.94 -20.95
CA VAL A 15 23.88 -27.15 -22.14
C VAL A 15 22.79 -27.28 -23.20
N LEU A 16 22.22 -26.16 -23.62
CA LEU A 16 21.27 -26.06 -24.73
C LEU A 16 21.99 -25.54 -25.98
N GLU A 17 21.79 -26.20 -27.13
CA GLU A 17 22.25 -25.75 -28.45
C GLU A 17 21.05 -25.26 -29.26
N VAL A 18 21.05 -23.98 -29.66
CA VAL A 18 20.01 -23.37 -30.51
C VAL A 18 20.65 -22.96 -31.85
N ALA A 19 20.02 -23.28 -32.97
CA ALA A 19 20.56 -23.02 -34.31
C ALA A 19 19.48 -22.63 -35.33
N ASP A 20 19.75 -21.57 -36.10
CA ASP A 20 18.87 -21.01 -37.15
C ASP A 20 19.31 -21.41 -38.58
N GLY A 21 19.99 -22.56 -38.70
CA GLY A 21 20.60 -23.01 -39.96
C GLY A 21 21.87 -22.25 -40.39
N THR A 22 22.20 -21.10 -39.80
CA THR A 22 23.42 -20.33 -40.10
C THR A 22 24.30 -19.99 -38.90
N ASN A 23 23.70 -19.74 -37.73
CA ASN A 23 24.33 -19.47 -36.45
C ASN A 23 24.12 -20.63 -35.48
N ARG A 24 24.86 -20.60 -34.37
CA ARG A 24 24.69 -21.50 -33.22
C ARG A 24 24.96 -20.75 -31.94
N TRP A 25 24.14 -21.03 -30.94
CA TRP A 25 24.23 -20.46 -29.61
C TRP A 25 24.31 -21.59 -28.58
N PHE A 26 25.13 -21.39 -27.56
CA PHE A 26 25.27 -22.30 -26.44
C PHE A 26 24.92 -21.56 -25.15
N VAL A 27 23.93 -22.07 -24.42
CA VAL A 27 23.57 -21.60 -23.07
C VAL A 27 24.01 -22.68 -22.08
N SER A 28 24.78 -22.30 -21.07
CA SER A 28 25.21 -23.20 -20.00
C SER A 28 24.81 -22.67 -18.62
N PHE A 29 24.27 -23.55 -17.79
CA PHE A 29 23.93 -23.28 -16.40
C PHE A 29 24.98 -23.92 -15.48
N GLY A 30 25.46 -23.16 -14.50
CA GLY A 30 26.40 -23.63 -13.48
C GLY A 30 26.02 -23.13 -12.09
N SER A 31 26.19 -23.97 -11.07
CA SER A 31 25.96 -23.64 -9.67
C SER A 31 27.25 -23.19 -8.99
N ASN A 32 27.19 -22.09 -8.25
CA ASN A 32 28.18 -21.72 -7.25
C ASN A 32 27.61 -21.98 -5.84
N ALA A 33 28.49 -22.07 -4.84
CA ALA A 33 28.15 -22.53 -3.49
C ALA A 33 27.33 -21.54 -2.63
N VAL A 34 26.73 -20.51 -3.23
CA VAL A 34 25.84 -19.53 -2.59
C VAL A 34 24.71 -19.17 -3.57
N GLY A 35 23.54 -19.82 -3.42
CA GLY A 35 22.22 -19.38 -3.90
C GLY A 35 21.95 -19.26 -5.41
N GLY A 36 22.76 -18.53 -6.17
CA GLY A 36 22.43 -18.03 -7.51
C GLY A 36 22.78 -18.98 -8.67
N THR A 37 21.90 -19.00 -9.68
CA THR A 37 22.16 -19.67 -10.97
C THR A 37 22.80 -18.69 -11.95
N LEU A 38 24.06 -18.91 -12.34
CA LEU A 38 24.73 -18.10 -13.37
C LEU A 38 24.35 -18.57 -14.78
N MET A 39 23.77 -17.66 -15.58
CA MET A 39 23.59 -17.82 -17.02
C MET A 39 24.76 -17.16 -17.76
N SER A 40 25.35 -17.85 -18.75
CA SER A 40 26.34 -17.23 -19.64
C SER A 40 26.09 -17.57 -21.10
N PHE A 41 26.08 -16.56 -21.96
CA PHE A 41 25.97 -16.70 -23.40
C PHE A 41 27.35 -16.64 -24.07
N SER A 42 27.59 -17.47 -25.08
CA SER A 42 28.75 -17.30 -25.97
C SER A 42 28.38 -17.57 -27.44
N GLY A 43 28.48 -16.53 -28.26
CA GLY A 43 28.15 -16.51 -29.69
C GLY A 43 28.50 -15.15 -30.30
N ALA A 44 28.67 -15.08 -31.62
CA ALA A 44 29.24 -13.90 -32.28
C ALA A 44 28.22 -13.15 -33.15
N GLY A 45 27.65 -12.07 -32.61
CA GLY A 45 26.81 -11.11 -33.33
C GLY A 45 26.09 -10.18 -32.37
N SER A 46 26.04 -8.88 -32.65
CA SER A 46 25.40 -7.88 -31.79
C SER A 46 23.92 -7.69 -32.13
N ALA A 47 23.05 -7.76 -31.14
CA ALA A 47 21.69 -7.22 -31.15
C ALA A 47 21.35 -6.73 -29.73
N THR A 48 20.65 -5.61 -29.65
CA THR A 48 20.11 -5.00 -28.43
C THR A 48 18.60 -5.24 -28.36
N LEU A 49 18.04 -5.32 -27.16
CA LEU A 49 16.61 -5.50 -26.88
C LEU A 49 16.18 -4.59 -25.70
N PRO A 50 14.89 -4.23 -25.59
CA PRO A 50 14.37 -3.34 -24.54
C PRO A 50 14.25 -4.04 -23.17
N PRO A 51 14.14 -3.28 -22.06
CA PRO A 51 13.99 -3.82 -20.71
C PRO A 51 12.60 -4.44 -20.44
N LEU A 52 12.53 -5.33 -19.44
CA LEU A 52 11.31 -5.92 -18.91
C LEU A 52 10.83 -5.17 -17.66
N GLN A 53 9.51 -5.11 -17.45
CA GLN A 53 8.93 -4.92 -16.11
C GLN A 53 9.00 -6.22 -15.31
N THR A 54 9.18 -6.12 -13.99
CA THR A 54 9.19 -7.27 -13.07
C THR A 54 8.38 -6.97 -11.81
N GLY A 55 7.24 -7.64 -11.66
CA GLY A 55 6.41 -7.68 -10.45
C GLY A 55 5.64 -9.00 -10.38
N ARG A 56 5.98 -9.84 -9.39
CA ARG A 56 5.60 -11.27 -9.19
C ARG A 56 6.48 -12.32 -9.91
N THR A 57 6.56 -13.48 -9.26
CA THR A 57 7.58 -14.54 -9.35
C THR A 57 7.75 -15.28 -10.68
N ASP A 58 9.01 -15.38 -11.15
CA ASP A 58 9.62 -16.33 -12.10
C ASP A 58 8.72 -17.09 -13.10
N TYR A 59 8.42 -16.46 -14.25
CA TYR A 59 8.09 -17.17 -15.50
C TYR A 59 8.95 -16.67 -16.67
N PHE A 60 9.58 -17.59 -17.41
CA PHE A 60 10.38 -17.27 -18.59
C PHE A 60 9.53 -17.25 -19.87
N LEU A 61 9.37 -16.06 -20.47
CA LEU A 61 8.84 -15.90 -21.82
C LEU A 61 9.95 -16.13 -22.86
N ILE A 62 9.72 -16.97 -23.87
CA ILE A 62 10.63 -17.14 -25.01
C ILE A 62 9.87 -16.79 -26.30
N GLU A 63 10.07 -15.58 -26.81
CA GLU A 63 9.66 -15.23 -28.17
C GLU A 63 10.56 -15.90 -29.20
N ILE A 64 9.95 -16.57 -30.19
CA ILE A 64 10.65 -17.05 -31.38
C ILE A 64 10.07 -16.33 -32.60
N ALA A 65 10.67 -15.18 -32.94
CA ALA A 65 10.39 -14.48 -34.18
C ALA A 65 11.00 -15.26 -35.37
N GLY A 66 10.25 -16.24 -35.90
CA GLY A 66 10.67 -17.11 -37.01
C GLY A 66 9.74 -17.04 -38.22
N ASP A 67 10.31 -17.03 -39.42
CA ASP A 67 9.63 -16.88 -40.72
C ASP A 67 8.90 -18.14 -41.23
N GLY A 68 8.46 -19.01 -40.31
CA GLY A 68 7.57 -20.14 -40.61
C GLY A 68 8.25 -21.40 -41.15
N THR A 69 9.36 -21.84 -40.55
CA THR A 69 9.96 -23.17 -40.83
C THR A 69 10.24 -24.00 -39.57
N THR A 70 10.36 -25.32 -39.75
CA THR A 70 10.24 -26.39 -38.74
C THR A 70 11.39 -26.46 -37.73
N ALA A 71 11.09 -26.83 -36.48
CA ALA A 71 12.06 -27.14 -35.43
C ALA A 71 12.05 -28.64 -35.04
N ASP A 72 13.24 -29.20 -34.80
CA ASP A 72 13.46 -30.57 -34.29
C ASP A 72 13.95 -30.53 -32.84
N VAL A 73 13.51 -31.47 -31.98
CA VAL A 73 13.87 -31.51 -30.55
C VAL A 73 14.78 -32.69 -30.23
N PHE A 74 15.88 -32.41 -29.52
CA PHE A 74 16.90 -33.37 -29.10
C PHE A 74 17.10 -33.34 -27.58
N VAL A 75 17.31 -34.51 -26.97
CA VAL A 75 17.71 -34.65 -25.56
C VAL A 75 18.92 -35.60 -25.50
N ASP A 76 19.98 -35.21 -24.78
CA ASP A 76 21.27 -35.93 -24.71
C ASP A 76 21.86 -36.34 -26.08
N GLY A 77 21.65 -35.51 -27.11
CA GLY A 77 22.11 -35.78 -28.47
C GLY A 77 21.35 -36.89 -29.21
N VAL A 78 20.15 -37.25 -28.72
CA VAL A 78 19.23 -38.18 -29.37
C VAL A 78 17.97 -37.43 -29.81
N GLU A 79 17.61 -37.60 -31.09
CA GLU A 79 16.39 -37.06 -31.70
C GLU A 79 15.16 -37.73 -31.06
N VAL A 80 14.23 -36.93 -30.52
CA VAL A 80 13.03 -37.44 -29.82
C VAL A 80 11.71 -37.13 -30.52
N ALA A 81 11.69 -36.23 -31.50
CA ALA A 81 10.57 -36.03 -32.44
C ALA A 81 11.06 -35.41 -33.76
N SER A 82 10.38 -35.74 -34.87
CA SER A 82 10.58 -35.13 -36.20
C SER A 82 9.26 -35.07 -36.99
N ASP A 83 9.19 -34.14 -37.96
CA ASP A 83 8.09 -33.90 -38.93
C ASP A 83 6.69 -33.56 -38.33
N TRP A 84 6.56 -32.43 -37.63
CA TRP A 84 5.22 -31.83 -37.37
C TRP A 84 4.75 -30.93 -38.52
N SER A 85 3.55 -31.21 -39.05
CA SER A 85 2.81 -30.30 -39.93
C SER A 85 1.30 -30.51 -39.74
N GLY A 86 0.64 -29.53 -39.12
CA GLY A 86 -0.80 -29.55 -38.82
C GLY A 86 -1.25 -28.27 -38.13
N ILE A 87 -2.45 -27.79 -38.47
CA ILE A 87 -3.09 -26.63 -37.85
C ILE A 87 -3.73 -27.09 -36.53
N VAL A 88 -3.58 -26.30 -35.46
CA VAL A 88 -4.00 -26.65 -34.10
C VAL A 88 -5.10 -25.68 -33.64
N SER A 89 -6.26 -26.23 -33.27
CA SER A 89 -7.27 -25.57 -32.43
C SER A 89 -6.91 -25.74 -30.94
N PRO A 90 -7.42 -24.91 -30.02
CA PRO A 90 -7.05 -25.02 -28.61
C PRO A 90 -7.40 -26.39 -28.01
N LEU A 91 -6.48 -26.92 -27.20
CA LEU A 91 -6.65 -28.00 -26.21
C LEU A 91 -6.97 -29.42 -26.72
N GLN A 92 -5.98 -30.31 -26.61
CA GLN A 92 -6.20 -31.75 -26.41
C GLN A 92 -5.12 -32.35 -25.49
N ARG A 93 -5.51 -33.13 -24.47
CA ARG A 93 -4.57 -33.80 -23.53
C ARG A 93 -3.80 -34.95 -24.21
N VAL A 94 -2.55 -35.17 -23.79
CA VAL A 94 -1.75 -36.35 -24.15
C VAL A 94 -1.61 -37.28 -22.94
N ASN A 95 -2.29 -38.44 -22.96
CA ASN A 95 -2.20 -39.45 -21.90
C ASN A 95 -0.94 -40.33 -22.03
N PHE A 96 -0.27 -40.56 -20.90
CA PHE A 96 0.71 -41.64 -20.73
C PHE A 96 0.11 -42.72 -19.81
N GLY A 97 0.03 -43.97 -20.30
CA GLY A 97 -0.73 -45.05 -19.65
C GLY A 97 -0.07 -45.72 -18.43
N ASP A 98 -0.94 -46.38 -17.66
CA ASP A 98 -0.79 -46.92 -16.30
C ASP A 98 0.49 -47.69 -15.93
N GLY A 99 0.91 -47.60 -14.65
CA GLY A 99 1.79 -48.60 -14.05
C GLY A 99 2.37 -48.33 -12.65
N GLN A 100 1.62 -48.71 -11.60
CA GLN A 100 2.09 -49.12 -10.25
C GLN A 100 2.72 -48.07 -9.29
N THR A 101 1.93 -47.70 -8.27
CA THR A 101 2.30 -47.53 -6.83
C THR A 101 3.73 -47.11 -6.45
N SER A 102 3.90 -45.90 -5.90
CA SER A 102 4.53 -45.67 -4.56
C SER A 102 4.57 -44.18 -4.20
N SER A 103 4.42 -43.90 -2.91
CA SER A 103 4.41 -42.57 -2.27
C SER A 103 5.76 -41.84 -2.33
N VAL A 104 5.77 -40.65 -2.95
CA VAL A 104 6.70 -39.53 -2.69
C VAL A 104 5.95 -38.24 -3.04
N GLY A 105 6.02 -37.21 -2.19
CA GLY A 105 5.24 -35.96 -2.32
C GLY A 105 5.47 -35.17 -3.62
N ARG A 106 4.50 -34.33 -3.97
CA ARG A 106 4.49 -33.52 -5.19
C ARG A 106 5.02 -32.12 -4.93
N GLY A 107 6.15 -31.78 -5.56
CA GLY A 107 6.64 -30.40 -5.68
C GLY A 107 6.40 -29.83 -7.09
N ARG A 108 6.38 -28.49 -7.17
CA ARG A 108 6.04 -27.67 -8.35
C ARG A 108 6.68 -28.13 -9.69
N TYR A 109 5.92 -28.02 -10.79
CA TYR A 109 6.40 -28.17 -12.18
C TYR A 109 6.17 -26.86 -12.97
N PRO A 110 7.17 -26.32 -13.71
CA PRO A 110 6.98 -25.12 -14.53
C PRO A 110 6.38 -25.44 -15.91
N TYR A 111 5.54 -24.53 -16.43
CA TYR A 111 4.96 -24.55 -17.78
C TYR A 111 5.08 -23.19 -18.47
N VAL A 112 4.99 -23.17 -19.81
CA VAL A 112 5.16 -21.99 -20.68
C VAL A 112 3.92 -21.82 -21.55
N ARG A 113 3.40 -20.59 -21.71
CA ARG A 113 2.35 -20.22 -22.67
C ARG A 113 2.91 -19.33 -23.79
N PHE A 114 2.23 -19.32 -24.94
CA PHE A 114 2.49 -18.41 -26.06
C PHE A 114 1.29 -17.47 -26.24
N ALA A 115 1.55 -16.17 -26.38
CA ALA A 115 0.56 -15.17 -26.78
C ALA A 115 0.97 -14.55 -28.14
N ILE A 116 -0.02 -14.13 -28.94
CA ILE A 116 0.21 -13.40 -30.21
C ILE A 116 -0.55 -12.09 -30.13
N GLY A 117 0.16 -10.98 -29.87
CA GLY A 117 -0.41 -9.64 -29.86
C GLY A 117 -0.67 -9.08 -31.27
N PRO A 118 -1.60 -8.12 -31.44
CA PRO A 118 -1.91 -7.53 -32.73
C PRO A 118 -0.88 -6.46 -33.13
N GLN A 119 -0.17 -6.65 -34.25
CA GLN A 119 0.78 -5.64 -34.79
C GLN A 119 0.15 -4.68 -35.80
N ALA A 120 0.49 -3.40 -35.66
CA ALA A 120 0.12 -2.31 -36.57
C ALA A 120 0.91 -2.31 -37.89
N CYS A 121 0.33 -1.78 -38.97
CA CYS A 121 0.91 -1.86 -40.32
C CYS A 121 1.79 -0.66 -40.73
N ARG A 122 3.07 -0.93 -41.05
CA ARG A 122 3.99 -0.21 -41.98
C ARG A 122 5.06 -1.19 -42.47
N ASP A 123 5.70 -1.12 -43.65
CA ASP A 123 5.49 -0.31 -44.86
C ASP A 123 5.82 -1.17 -46.12
N GLY A 124 5.69 -0.64 -47.34
CA GLY A 124 5.71 -1.43 -48.59
C GLY A 124 7.07 -1.65 -49.27
N ILE A 125 7.19 -2.79 -49.98
CA ILE A 125 8.33 -3.17 -50.84
C ILE A 125 7.84 -3.46 -52.28
N ASP A 126 8.49 -2.89 -53.29
CA ASP A 126 8.37 -3.26 -54.72
C ASP A 126 8.92 -4.69 -54.92
N ASN A 127 8.02 -5.63 -55.22
CA ASN A 127 8.30 -7.07 -55.24
C ASN A 127 8.49 -7.67 -56.64
N ASP A 128 8.38 -6.90 -57.72
CA ASP A 128 8.61 -7.40 -59.09
C ASP A 128 9.66 -6.62 -59.90
N GLY A 129 10.06 -5.45 -59.44
CA GLY A 129 11.21 -4.70 -59.93
C GLY A 129 10.99 -4.05 -61.30
N ASP A 130 9.75 -3.76 -61.68
CA ASP A 130 9.44 -2.99 -62.90
C ASP A 130 9.76 -1.48 -62.79
N GLY A 131 9.93 -0.98 -61.56
CA GLY A 131 10.29 0.40 -61.25
C GLY A 131 9.10 1.33 -60.98
N LEU A 132 7.93 0.78 -60.68
CA LEU A 132 6.77 1.47 -60.11
C LEU A 132 6.42 0.85 -58.74
N VAL A 133 5.91 1.65 -57.81
CA VAL A 133 5.39 1.11 -56.55
C VAL A 133 3.97 0.59 -56.79
N ASP A 134 3.73 -0.67 -56.42
CA ASP A 134 2.41 -1.31 -56.48
C ASP A 134 1.44 -0.65 -55.49
N PHE A 135 0.62 0.27 -56.00
CA PHE A 135 -0.53 0.82 -55.28
C PHE A 135 -1.82 0.54 -56.05
N ALA A 136 -2.78 -0.10 -55.38
CA ALA A 136 -4.15 -0.25 -55.86
C ALA A 136 -5.17 0.03 -54.73
N GLY A 137 -5.42 1.31 -54.45
CA GLY A 137 -6.65 1.75 -53.79
C GLY A 137 -6.63 1.89 -52.28
N GLY A 138 -5.61 2.56 -51.73
CA GLY A 138 -5.68 3.12 -50.38
C GLY A 138 -6.23 4.54 -50.40
N ASP A 139 -7.47 4.71 -49.94
CA ASP A 139 -8.05 5.99 -49.51
C ASP A 139 -8.47 5.85 -48.03
N GLY A 140 -7.49 5.61 -47.16
CA GLY A 140 -7.68 5.80 -45.72
C GLY A 140 -7.86 7.29 -45.43
N GLY A 141 -9.00 7.68 -44.85
CA GLY A 141 -9.26 9.07 -44.53
C GLY A 141 -10.54 9.24 -43.71
N CYS A 142 -10.42 9.92 -42.56
CA CYS A 142 -11.53 10.24 -41.68
C CYS A 142 -12.64 11.01 -42.42
N SER A 143 -13.86 10.47 -42.50
CA SER A 143 -15.13 11.19 -42.22
C SER A 143 -16.40 10.44 -42.69
N GLN A 144 -17.34 10.32 -41.76
CA GLN A 144 -18.82 10.28 -41.90
C GLN A 144 -19.53 9.44 -42.99
N ALA A 145 -20.25 8.43 -42.47
CA ALA A 145 -21.71 8.25 -42.59
C ALA A 145 -22.33 7.41 -43.74
N ASN A 146 -23.20 6.50 -43.28
CA ASN A 146 -24.44 5.93 -43.86
C ASN A 146 -24.43 4.53 -44.50
N ASP A 147 -25.25 3.68 -43.84
CA ASP A 147 -26.12 2.61 -44.35
C ASP A 147 -25.52 1.18 -44.48
N PRO A 148 -26.17 0.12 -43.92
CA PRO A 148 -25.57 -1.21 -43.70
C PRO A 148 -26.12 -2.32 -44.61
N SER A 149 -25.46 -3.50 -44.60
CA SER A 149 -26.09 -4.84 -44.70
C SER A 149 -25.05 -5.98 -44.75
N GLU A 150 -25.19 -6.98 -43.86
CA GLU A 150 -24.97 -8.45 -44.06
C GLU A 150 -23.60 -8.96 -44.56
N ASP A 151 -23.03 -10.11 -44.16
CA ASP A 151 -23.31 -11.14 -43.13
C ASP A 151 -22.05 -12.06 -43.01
N ASP A 152 -21.71 -12.55 -41.81
CA ASP A 152 -21.26 -13.94 -41.47
C ASP A 152 -20.66 -13.96 -40.04
N VAL A 153 -21.48 -14.25 -39.01
CA VAL A 153 -21.03 -14.62 -37.65
C VAL A 153 -21.99 -15.68 -37.07
N ASP A 154 -21.60 -16.93 -37.24
CA ASP A 154 -22.12 -18.15 -36.59
C ASP A 154 -20.84 -18.94 -36.26
N ARG A 155 -20.43 -18.95 -34.99
CA ARG A 155 -19.08 -19.38 -34.58
C ARG A 155 -19.04 -20.78 -33.99
N ASP A 156 -20.16 -21.31 -33.51
CA ASP A 156 -20.28 -22.66 -32.95
C ASP A 156 -20.94 -23.68 -33.92
N GLY A 157 -21.68 -23.21 -34.93
CA GLY A 157 -22.30 -24.03 -35.97
C GLY A 157 -23.68 -24.59 -35.62
N ASP A 158 -24.40 -24.03 -34.64
CA ASP A 158 -25.77 -24.44 -34.29
C ASP A 158 -26.82 -24.04 -35.36
N GLY A 159 -26.52 -23.02 -36.16
CA GLY A 159 -27.36 -22.50 -37.25
C GLY A 159 -28.32 -21.37 -36.86
N LEU A 160 -28.12 -20.76 -35.70
CA LEU A 160 -28.57 -19.43 -35.31
C LEU A 160 -27.43 -18.42 -35.52
N ALA A 161 -27.69 -17.13 -35.27
CA ALA A 161 -26.66 -16.10 -35.35
C ALA A 161 -26.30 -15.64 -33.94
N ASP A 162 -25.02 -15.59 -33.63
CA ASP A 162 -24.49 -15.17 -32.33
C ASP A 162 -24.96 -13.73 -32.03
N LEU A 163 -25.84 -13.59 -31.02
CA LEU A 163 -26.61 -12.38 -30.80
C LEU A 163 -25.80 -11.28 -30.10
N VAL A 164 -25.15 -10.41 -30.89
CA VAL A 164 -24.54 -9.17 -30.40
C VAL A 164 -25.45 -7.97 -30.67
N GLU A 165 -26.15 -7.49 -29.63
CA GLU A 165 -26.42 -6.08 -29.27
C GLU A 165 -27.38 -6.09 -28.07
N ILE A 166 -27.30 -5.16 -27.11
CA ILE A 166 -27.52 -3.72 -27.32
C ILE A 166 -26.40 -2.86 -26.75
N ALA A 167 -25.79 -2.04 -27.61
CA ALA A 167 -25.07 -0.85 -27.18
C ALA A 167 -26.06 0.29 -26.89
N ALA A 168 -25.99 0.86 -25.68
CA ALA A 168 -26.46 2.21 -25.40
C ALA A 168 -25.26 3.16 -25.36
N ARG A 169 -24.74 3.56 -26.54
CA ARG A 169 -23.71 4.62 -26.63
C ARG A 169 -24.34 6.01 -26.77
N THR A 170 -24.29 6.76 -25.67
CA THR A 170 -24.08 8.23 -25.54
C THR A 170 -24.28 8.51 -24.04
N ASP A 171 -23.27 8.92 -23.28
CA ASP A 171 -22.34 10.00 -23.63
C ASP A 171 -20.87 9.60 -23.87
N LEU A 172 -20.04 10.60 -24.20
CA LEU A 172 -18.57 10.50 -24.24
C LEU A 172 -18.02 11.43 -23.16
N GLY A 173 -17.69 10.86 -22.01
CA GLY A 173 -17.32 11.58 -20.78
C GLY A 173 -17.65 10.72 -19.58
N ASP A 174 -17.09 9.51 -19.58
CA ASP A 174 -17.05 8.57 -18.47
C ASP A 174 -15.68 8.85 -17.82
N VAL A 175 -15.72 9.36 -16.60
CA VAL A 175 -14.60 9.86 -15.82
C VAL A 175 -14.85 9.31 -14.44
N ASP A 176 -13.98 8.38 -14.04
CA ASP A 176 -13.71 7.98 -12.66
C ASP A 176 -14.07 9.12 -11.70
N SER A 177 -15.26 9.00 -11.09
CA SER A 177 -16.01 10.16 -10.57
C SER A 177 -15.77 10.40 -9.07
N ASP A 178 -15.30 9.35 -8.42
CA ASP A 178 -14.92 9.17 -7.02
C ASP A 178 -13.40 8.89 -6.86
N GLY A 179 -12.72 8.42 -7.91
CA GLY A 179 -11.26 8.31 -7.95
C GLY A 179 -10.70 6.91 -7.60
N ASP A 180 -11.54 5.88 -7.58
CA ASP A 180 -11.16 4.52 -7.14
C ASP A 180 -10.34 3.74 -8.20
N GLY A 181 -10.21 4.29 -9.42
CA GLY A 181 -9.47 3.69 -10.53
C GLY A 181 -10.25 2.66 -11.34
N LEU A 182 -11.55 2.48 -11.06
CA LEU A 182 -12.49 1.79 -11.92
C LEU A 182 -13.17 2.79 -12.87
N THR A 183 -14.06 2.27 -13.70
CA THR A 183 -14.94 3.09 -14.55
C THR A 183 -16.36 2.90 -14.05
N ASP A 184 -17.26 3.88 -14.17
CA ASP A 184 -18.68 3.79 -13.79
C ASP A 184 -19.40 2.53 -14.35
N ALA A 185 -18.87 1.97 -15.46
CA ALA A 185 -19.34 0.75 -16.10
C ALA A 185 -18.92 -0.57 -15.40
N ALA A 186 -17.97 -0.52 -14.46
CA ALA A 186 -17.52 -1.64 -13.63
C ALA A 186 -18.30 -1.67 -12.30
N GLU A 187 -18.59 -0.50 -11.70
CA GLU A 187 -19.50 -0.37 -10.57
C GLU A 187 -20.91 -0.89 -10.89
N GLN A 188 -21.44 -0.56 -12.08
CA GLN A 188 -22.71 -1.10 -12.60
C GLN A 188 -22.76 -2.63 -12.69
N GLY A 189 -21.63 -3.34 -12.49
CA GLY A 189 -21.56 -4.79 -12.33
C GLY A 189 -21.54 -5.30 -10.89
N ARG A 190 -21.03 -4.51 -9.92
CA ARG A 190 -20.74 -4.93 -8.53
C ARG A 190 -21.96 -4.97 -7.61
N GLY A 191 -22.96 -4.12 -7.85
CA GLY A 191 -24.10 -3.98 -6.93
C GLY A 191 -23.70 -3.27 -5.63
N THR A 192 -24.31 -3.66 -4.51
CA THR A 192 -24.12 -3.09 -3.16
C THR A 192 -22.78 -3.45 -2.49
N PHE A 193 -21.89 -4.15 -3.19
CA PHE A 193 -20.67 -4.72 -2.63
C PHE A 193 -19.46 -3.80 -2.73
N GLY A 194 -18.77 -3.62 -1.61
CA GLY A 194 -17.51 -2.88 -1.51
C GLY A 194 -16.33 -3.54 -2.22
N ALA A 195 -15.16 -2.89 -2.16
CA ALA A 195 -13.91 -3.50 -2.63
C ALA A 195 -13.52 -4.70 -1.73
N PRO A 196 -12.93 -5.78 -2.30
CA PRO A 196 -12.57 -6.96 -1.53
C PRO A 196 -11.52 -6.65 -0.46
N ARG A 197 -11.86 -6.95 0.80
CA ARG A 197 -10.94 -6.90 1.95
C ARG A 197 -10.24 -8.26 2.05
N VAL A 198 -8.91 -8.26 2.02
CA VAL A 198 -8.11 -9.50 2.02
C VAL A 198 -7.83 -9.94 3.46
N VAL A 199 -8.49 -11.03 3.89
CA VAL A 199 -8.32 -11.64 5.21
C VAL A 199 -6.92 -12.24 5.36
N THR A 200 -6.40 -12.89 4.30
CA THR A 200 -5.05 -13.47 4.30
C THR A 200 -4.53 -13.72 2.88
N THR A 201 -3.20 -13.68 2.73
CA THR A 201 -2.46 -14.19 1.56
C THR A 201 -1.49 -15.32 1.95
N LEU A 202 -1.66 -15.90 3.15
CA LEU A 202 -0.72 -16.84 3.77
C LEU A 202 -1.24 -18.30 3.74
N ALA A 203 -2.15 -18.59 2.82
CA ALA A 203 -2.85 -19.86 2.70
C ALA A 203 -2.77 -20.36 1.24
N ASP A 204 -1.70 -21.08 0.90
CA ASP A 204 -1.50 -21.64 -0.45
C ASP A 204 -2.68 -22.60 -0.80
N PHE A 205 -3.30 -22.43 -1.96
CA PHE A 205 -4.33 -23.32 -2.50
C PHE A 205 -5.48 -23.63 -1.50
N VAL A 206 -6.27 -22.61 -1.15
CA VAL A 206 -7.44 -22.75 -0.26
C VAL A 206 -8.63 -23.36 -1.02
N GLU A 207 -9.17 -24.48 -0.53
CA GLU A 207 -10.34 -25.15 -1.14
C GLU A 207 -11.63 -25.01 -0.33
N ALA A 208 -11.57 -24.53 0.92
CA ALA A 208 -12.75 -24.19 1.71
C ALA A 208 -12.50 -23.06 2.70
N VAL A 209 -13.55 -22.28 2.94
CA VAL A 209 -13.67 -21.26 4.00
C VAL A 209 -15.03 -21.43 4.70
N PHE A 210 -15.12 -20.98 5.94
CA PHE A 210 -16.37 -20.98 6.73
C PHE A 210 -16.35 -19.79 7.70
N ALA A 211 -17.53 -19.24 8.03
CA ALA A 211 -17.68 -18.15 9.00
C ALA A 211 -18.44 -18.67 10.24
N SER A 212 -17.95 -18.36 11.45
CA SER A 212 -18.54 -18.80 12.71
C SER A 212 -17.89 -18.07 13.88
N ASP A 213 -18.66 -17.64 14.88
CA ASP A 213 -18.14 -17.27 16.19
C ASP A 213 -17.43 -18.49 16.83
N LEU A 214 -16.11 -18.41 17.03
CA LEU A 214 -15.29 -19.48 17.61
C LEU A 214 -14.64 -19.07 18.94
N ASP A 215 -14.80 -17.82 19.36
CA ASP A 215 -14.21 -17.32 20.60
C ASP A 215 -15.19 -16.70 21.60
N GLY A 216 -16.48 -16.72 21.25
CA GLY A 216 -17.64 -16.54 22.11
C GLY A 216 -17.93 -15.08 22.46
N ASP A 217 -17.38 -14.12 21.71
CA ASP A 217 -17.64 -12.70 21.89
C ASP A 217 -18.91 -12.22 21.17
N GLY A 218 -19.28 -12.90 20.08
CA GLY A 218 -20.49 -12.68 19.29
C GLY A 218 -20.21 -12.31 17.83
N ASP A 219 -18.94 -12.14 17.46
CA ASP A 219 -18.51 -11.68 16.14
C ASP A 219 -18.14 -12.89 15.25
N MET A 220 -18.36 -12.79 13.93
CA MET A 220 -18.17 -13.94 13.04
C MET A 220 -16.71 -14.08 12.58
N ASP A 221 -16.02 -15.11 13.08
CA ASP A 221 -14.64 -15.41 12.70
C ASP A 221 -14.53 -16.16 11.37
N VAL A 222 -13.34 -16.11 10.76
CA VAL A 222 -13.02 -16.83 9.52
C VAL A 222 -12.19 -18.09 9.78
N LEU A 223 -12.63 -19.21 9.20
CA LEU A 223 -11.86 -20.44 9.05
C LEU A 223 -11.41 -20.65 7.59
N SER A 224 -10.28 -21.32 7.40
CA SER A 224 -9.74 -21.71 6.09
C SER A 224 -9.09 -23.10 6.09
N ALA A 225 -9.19 -23.80 4.96
CA ALA A 225 -8.51 -25.07 4.67
C ALA A 225 -7.57 -24.92 3.46
N SER A 226 -6.27 -24.95 3.73
CA SER A 226 -5.21 -24.88 2.71
C SER A 226 -4.74 -26.29 2.36
N VAL A 227 -5.00 -26.72 1.12
CA VAL A 227 -4.63 -28.05 0.62
C VAL A 227 -3.13 -28.15 0.34
N ALA A 228 -2.45 -27.04 0.00
CA ALA A 228 -1.02 -27.06 -0.26
C ALA A 228 -0.16 -26.98 1.01
N ASN A 229 -0.69 -26.44 2.11
CA ASN A 229 0.01 -26.36 3.41
C ASN A 229 -0.37 -27.48 4.39
N ASP A 230 -1.32 -28.36 4.03
CA ASP A 230 -1.90 -29.38 4.92
C ASP A 230 -2.45 -28.74 6.22
N GLU A 231 -3.06 -27.55 6.09
CA GLU A 231 -3.33 -26.63 7.20
C GLU A 231 -4.81 -26.25 7.31
N ILE A 232 -5.32 -26.27 8.54
CA ILE A 232 -6.58 -25.64 8.95
C ILE A 232 -6.21 -24.45 9.85
N ALA A 233 -6.71 -23.26 9.53
CA ALA A 233 -6.41 -22.03 10.23
C ALA A 233 -7.64 -21.17 10.51
N TRP A 234 -7.58 -20.43 11.61
CA TRP A 234 -8.59 -19.50 12.14
C TRP A 234 -8.04 -18.06 12.15
N TYR A 235 -8.92 -17.10 11.91
CA TYR A 235 -8.67 -15.66 11.95
C TYR A 235 -9.80 -15.02 12.74
N ALA A 236 -9.49 -14.54 13.95
CA ALA A 236 -10.47 -13.92 14.83
C ALA A 236 -10.93 -12.57 14.25
N ASN A 237 -12.21 -12.25 14.27
CA ASN A 237 -12.70 -10.89 14.01
C ASN A 237 -12.50 -10.07 15.29
N THR A 238 -11.64 -9.04 15.28
CA THR A 238 -11.12 -8.45 16.54
C THR A 238 -11.80 -7.17 17.01
N ASP A 239 -12.65 -6.59 16.16
CA ASP A 239 -13.44 -5.38 16.42
C ASP A 239 -14.93 -5.55 16.13
N GLY A 240 -15.34 -6.72 15.63
CA GLY A 240 -16.68 -6.98 15.13
C GLY A 240 -16.97 -6.38 13.77
N LEU A 241 -16.08 -5.56 13.20
CA LEU A 241 -16.25 -4.81 11.94
C LEU A 241 -15.37 -5.36 10.80
N GLY A 242 -14.93 -6.61 10.95
CA GLY A 242 -14.14 -7.34 9.97
C GLY A 242 -12.64 -7.03 9.98
N SER A 243 -12.08 -6.50 11.07
CA SER A 243 -10.62 -6.46 11.25
C SER A 243 -10.10 -7.79 11.78
N PHE A 244 -9.65 -8.63 10.86
CA PHE A 244 -9.16 -9.98 11.20
C PHE A 244 -7.77 -9.99 11.85
N GLY A 245 -7.67 -10.70 12.96
CA GLY A 245 -6.44 -10.95 13.71
C GLY A 245 -5.45 -11.89 12.99
N PRO A 246 -4.24 -12.06 13.55
CA PRO A 246 -3.20 -12.87 12.94
C PRO A 246 -3.55 -14.36 12.87
N LYS A 247 -3.22 -15.02 11.75
CA LYS A 247 -3.46 -16.45 11.48
C LYS A 247 -3.13 -17.34 12.69
N GLN A 248 -4.14 -18.07 13.17
CA GLN A 248 -4.00 -19.09 14.20
C GLN A 248 -4.16 -20.49 13.59
N THR A 249 -3.07 -21.26 13.55
CA THR A 249 -3.09 -22.64 13.04
C THR A 249 -3.81 -23.57 14.02
N ILE A 250 -4.94 -24.14 13.62
CA ILE A 250 -5.66 -25.19 14.37
C ILE A 250 -4.92 -26.53 14.22
N SER A 251 -4.57 -26.89 12.99
CA SER A 251 -4.02 -28.20 12.65
C SER A 251 -3.11 -28.12 11.43
N THR A 252 -1.96 -28.81 11.49
CA THR A 252 -1.13 -29.16 10.32
C THR A 252 -1.07 -30.69 10.12
N LEU A 253 -2.11 -31.40 10.55
CA LEU A 253 -2.21 -32.86 10.49
C LEU A 253 -3.23 -33.37 9.47
N ALA A 254 -4.04 -32.47 8.93
CA ALA A 254 -4.99 -32.76 7.86
C ALA A 254 -4.26 -32.69 6.52
N ASP A 255 -3.99 -33.84 5.89
CA ASP A 255 -3.38 -33.90 4.55
C ASP A 255 -4.46 -33.53 3.52
N GLY A 256 -4.28 -32.41 2.83
CA GLY A 256 -5.21 -31.89 1.82
C GLY A 256 -6.68 -31.72 2.27
N PRO A 257 -7.01 -30.87 3.25
CA PRO A 257 -8.38 -30.60 3.70
C PRO A 257 -9.23 -29.96 2.59
N GLN A 258 -10.35 -30.58 2.21
CA GLN A 258 -11.22 -30.14 1.10
C GLN A 258 -12.45 -29.34 1.56
N THR A 259 -12.81 -29.48 2.83
CA THR A 259 -14.02 -28.92 3.41
C THR A 259 -13.80 -28.75 4.91
N LEU A 260 -14.46 -27.75 5.47
CA LEU A 260 -14.50 -27.49 6.90
C LEU A 260 -15.85 -26.87 7.26
N ILE A 261 -16.34 -27.14 8.47
CA ILE A 261 -17.59 -26.59 9.02
C ILE A 261 -17.43 -26.46 10.54
N SER A 262 -18.25 -25.63 11.18
CA SER A 262 -18.34 -25.57 12.65
C SER A 262 -19.65 -26.17 13.19
N ALA A 263 -19.58 -26.79 14.38
CA ALA A 263 -20.74 -27.24 15.15
C ALA A 263 -20.34 -27.49 16.61
N ASP A 264 -21.28 -27.40 17.55
CA ASP A 264 -21.11 -27.90 18.93
C ASP A 264 -21.17 -29.43 18.90
N VAL A 265 -20.01 -30.11 18.86
CA VAL A 265 -19.91 -31.58 18.69
C VAL A 265 -19.99 -32.31 20.03
N ASP A 266 -19.67 -31.63 21.13
CA ASP A 266 -19.57 -32.22 22.47
C ASP A 266 -20.59 -31.72 23.51
N GLY A 267 -21.50 -30.84 23.06
CA GLY A 267 -22.71 -30.42 23.75
C GLY A 267 -22.45 -29.46 24.92
N ASP A 268 -21.29 -28.80 24.93
CA ASP A 268 -20.91 -27.88 26.00
C ASP A 268 -21.28 -26.40 25.72
N GLY A 269 -21.59 -26.10 24.45
CA GLY A 269 -22.09 -24.81 23.96
C GLY A 269 -21.07 -23.99 23.18
N ASP A 270 -19.83 -24.46 23.05
CA ASP A 270 -18.76 -23.82 22.30
C ASP A 270 -18.67 -24.45 20.87
N PHE A 271 -18.48 -23.66 19.81
CA PHE A 271 -18.39 -24.21 18.45
C PHE A 271 -17.03 -24.90 18.19
N ASP A 272 -17.07 -26.18 17.82
CA ASP A 272 -15.92 -26.98 17.38
C ASP A 272 -15.73 -26.90 15.86
N VAL A 273 -14.55 -27.27 15.38
CA VAL A 273 -14.25 -27.37 13.94
C VAL A 273 -14.24 -28.83 13.48
N LEU A 274 -14.87 -29.12 12.35
CA LEU A 274 -14.81 -30.42 11.66
C LEU A 274 -14.15 -30.26 10.29
N SER A 275 -13.47 -31.31 9.81
CA SER A 275 -12.86 -31.33 8.49
C SER A 275 -12.93 -32.70 7.80
N ALA A 276 -12.84 -32.67 6.47
CA ALA A 276 -12.58 -33.85 5.65
C ALA A 276 -11.30 -33.63 4.84
N SER A 277 -10.37 -34.56 4.98
CA SER A 277 -9.01 -34.52 4.47
C SER A 277 -8.83 -35.59 3.40
N ALA A 278 -8.61 -35.15 2.16
CA ALA A 278 -8.76 -36.05 1.01
C ALA A 278 -7.51 -36.91 0.72
N THR A 279 -6.33 -36.56 1.24
CA THR A 279 -5.09 -37.27 0.92
C THR A 279 -4.57 -38.19 2.02
N ASP A 280 -5.09 -38.09 3.24
CA ASP A 280 -4.90 -39.05 4.34
C ASP A 280 -6.11 -39.97 4.61
N ASP A 281 -7.22 -39.77 3.88
CA ASP A 281 -8.51 -40.47 4.03
C ASP A 281 -9.21 -40.22 5.38
N GLU A 282 -8.91 -39.11 6.07
CA GLU A 282 -9.43 -38.81 7.41
C GLU A 282 -10.63 -37.82 7.42
N ILE A 283 -11.64 -38.16 8.22
CA ILE A 283 -12.66 -37.21 8.71
C ILE A 283 -12.38 -37.00 10.19
N ALA A 284 -12.28 -35.74 10.64
CA ALA A 284 -11.85 -35.41 11.99
C ALA A 284 -12.57 -34.17 12.56
N TRP A 285 -12.48 -34.00 13.87
CA TRP A 285 -12.92 -32.80 14.58
C TRP A 285 -11.87 -32.28 15.58
N TYR A 286 -11.99 -31.01 15.96
CA TYR A 286 -11.06 -30.26 16.80
C TYR A 286 -11.84 -29.52 17.89
N GLU A 287 -11.78 -30.06 19.11
CA GLU A 287 -12.49 -29.57 20.30
C GLU A 287 -12.07 -28.13 20.69
N ASN A 288 -13.00 -27.18 20.76
CA ASN A 288 -12.76 -25.80 21.20
C ASN A 288 -12.75 -25.73 22.74
N THR A 289 -11.61 -26.11 23.35
CA THR A 289 -11.53 -26.50 24.77
C THR A 289 -11.83 -25.42 25.82
N ASN A 290 -12.21 -24.22 25.41
CA ASN A 290 -12.42 -23.06 26.27
C ASN A 290 -13.46 -22.04 25.76
N GLY A 291 -14.12 -22.27 24.63
CA GLY A 291 -15.03 -21.29 23.99
C GLY A 291 -14.36 -19.94 23.78
N ALA A 292 -13.07 -19.97 23.42
CA ALA A 292 -12.22 -18.80 23.21
C ALA A 292 -11.03 -19.20 22.32
N GLY A 293 -11.35 -19.84 21.18
CA GLY A 293 -10.42 -20.22 20.10
C GLY A 293 -9.28 -21.19 20.45
N SER A 294 -9.34 -21.94 21.56
CA SER A 294 -8.24 -22.83 21.98
C SER A 294 -8.50 -24.29 21.66
N PHE A 295 -8.17 -24.66 20.42
CA PHE A 295 -8.43 -25.98 19.88
C PHE A 295 -7.55 -27.09 20.48
N GLY A 296 -8.20 -28.24 20.72
CA GLY A 296 -7.61 -29.48 21.19
C GLY A 296 -6.90 -30.27 20.09
N PRO A 297 -6.31 -31.43 20.43
CA PRO A 297 -5.72 -32.31 19.42
C PRO A 297 -6.79 -32.95 18.54
N GLN A 298 -6.48 -33.11 17.24
CA GLN A 298 -7.29 -33.82 16.26
C GLN A 298 -7.95 -35.10 16.81
N ARG A 299 -9.27 -35.21 16.64
CA ARG A 299 -10.09 -36.37 16.98
C ARG A 299 -10.65 -36.99 15.71
N ILE A 300 -10.08 -38.11 15.29
CA ILE A 300 -10.48 -38.81 14.06
C ILE A 300 -11.84 -39.49 14.27
N ILE A 301 -12.80 -39.15 13.40
CA ILE A 301 -14.12 -39.77 13.27
C ILE A 301 -14.01 -41.04 12.42
N SER A 302 -13.35 -40.93 11.26
CA SER A 302 -13.24 -42.00 10.26
C SER A 302 -11.90 -41.97 9.54
N THR A 303 -11.39 -43.15 9.18
CA THR A 303 -10.30 -43.35 8.20
C THR A 303 -10.74 -44.36 7.11
N LEU A 304 -12.05 -44.42 6.83
CA LEU A 304 -12.68 -45.41 5.97
C LEU A 304 -13.25 -44.83 4.68
N ALA A 305 -13.38 -43.51 4.61
CA ALA A 305 -13.79 -42.77 3.43
C ALA A 305 -12.56 -42.60 2.51
N ASP A 306 -12.59 -43.09 1.28
CA ASP A 306 -11.51 -42.97 0.29
C ASP A 306 -11.67 -41.62 -0.44
N PHE A 307 -10.77 -40.67 -0.16
CA PHE A 307 -10.84 -39.28 -0.63
C PHE A 307 -12.15 -38.56 -0.24
N PRO A 308 -12.44 -38.34 1.07
CA PRO A 308 -13.60 -37.58 1.51
C PRO A 308 -13.51 -36.14 0.99
N PHE A 309 -14.62 -35.59 0.49
CA PHE A 309 -14.63 -34.28 -0.14
C PHE A 309 -15.55 -33.26 0.53
N ALA A 310 -16.77 -33.67 0.89
CA ALA A 310 -17.72 -32.80 1.58
C ALA A 310 -18.21 -33.48 2.85
N ILE A 311 -18.50 -32.68 3.88
CA ILE A 311 -19.18 -33.10 5.11
C ILE A 311 -20.32 -32.13 5.39
N ALA A 312 -21.32 -32.62 6.13
CA ALA A 312 -22.41 -31.82 6.66
C ALA A 312 -22.76 -32.33 8.06
N THR A 313 -23.31 -31.47 8.91
CA THR A 313 -23.75 -31.77 10.28
C THR A 313 -25.27 -31.66 10.40
N ALA A 314 -25.89 -32.58 11.13
CA ALA A 314 -27.31 -32.58 11.47
C ALA A 314 -27.61 -33.58 12.60
N ASP A 315 -28.76 -33.45 13.26
CA ASP A 315 -29.32 -34.50 14.13
C ASP A 315 -30.08 -35.51 13.25
N VAL A 316 -29.43 -36.62 12.86
CA VAL A 316 -29.97 -37.56 11.85
C VAL A 316 -30.84 -38.65 12.49
N ASP A 317 -30.69 -38.92 13.78
CA ASP A 317 -31.46 -39.93 14.52
C ASP A 317 -32.45 -39.36 15.56
N GLY A 318 -32.57 -38.03 15.61
CA GLY A 318 -33.58 -37.29 16.36
C GLY A 318 -33.38 -37.32 17.87
N ASP A 319 -32.16 -37.59 18.34
CA ASP A 319 -31.83 -37.69 19.77
C ASP A 319 -31.34 -36.37 20.39
N GLY A 320 -30.93 -35.42 19.53
CA GLY A 320 -30.53 -34.05 19.86
C GLY A 320 -29.03 -33.78 19.83
N ASP A 321 -28.21 -34.80 19.54
CA ASP A 321 -26.76 -34.68 19.41
C ASP A 321 -26.36 -34.44 17.93
N VAL A 322 -25.24 -33.73 17.66
CA VAL A 322 -24.82 -33.42 16.28
C VAL A 322 -24.08 -34.60 15.64
N ASP A 323 -24.65 -35.17 14.58
CA ASP A 323 -24.01 -36.19 13.73
C ASP A 323 -23.23 -35.59 12.56
N VAL A 324 -22.44 -36.44 11.89
CA VAL A 324 -21.70 -36.10 10.66
C VAL A 324 -22.15 -36.96 9.48
N LEU A 325 -22.33 -36.31 8.33
CA LEU A 325 -22.49 -36.92 7.01
C LEU A 325 -21.24 -36.67 6.16
N SER A 326 -20.95 -37.55 5.18
CA SER A 326 -19.86 -37.34 4.24
C SER A 326 -20.17 -37.81 2.81
N ALA A 327 -19.57 -37.12 1.83
CA ALA A 327 -19.45 -37.56 0.44
C ALA A 327 -17.99 -37.85 0.09
N SER A 328 -17.73 -39.02 -0.49
CA SER A 328 -16.38 -39.57 -0.72
C SER A 328 -16.16 -39.93 -2.19
N ARG A 329 -15.04 -39.46 -2.76
CA ARG A 329 -14.88 -39.40 -4.23
C ARG A 329 -14.25 -40.62 -4.89
N LEU A 330 -13.57 -41.50 -4.16
CA LEU A 330 -12.85 -42.65 -4.73
C LEU A 330 -13.47 -44.01 -4.38
N ASP A 331 -14.34 -44.07 -3.38
CA ASP A 331 -15.17 -45.23 -3.01
C ASP A 331 -16.65 -45.12 -3.44
N ASP A 332 -17.05 -43.94 -3.95
CA ASP A 332 -18.40 -43.59 -4.42
C ASP A 332 -19.46 -43.62 -3.28
N GLU A 333 -19.04 -43.39 -2.03
CA GLU A 333 -19.89 -43.52 -0.83
C GLU A 333 -20.49 -42.20 -0.33
N ILE A 334 -21.79 -42.25 0.02
CA ILE A 334 -22.44 -41.31 0.95
C ILE A 334 -22.59 -42.04 2.29
N ALA A 335 -22.10 -41.45 3.38
CA ALA A 335 -22.05 -42.09 4.69
C ALA A 335 -22.50 -41.17 5.85
N TRP A 336 -22.88 -41.81 6.97
CA TRP A 336 -23.32 -41.18 8.22
C TRP A 336 -22.52 -41.74 9.41
N TYR A 337 -22.27 -40.88 10.41
CA TYR A 337 -21.54 -41.14 11.63
C TYR A 337 -22.34 -40.60 12.84
N GLU A 338 -23.03 -41.50 13.55
CA GLU A 338 -23.82 -41.27 14.78
C GLU A 338 -22.93 -40.77 15.95
N ASN A 339 -23.23 -39.64 16.59
CA ASN A 339 -22.53 -39.09 17.76
C ASN A 339 -23.05 -39.72 19.06
N THR A 340 -22.75 -41.01 19.25
CA THR A 340 -23.40 -41.94 20.20
C THR A 340 -23.43 -41.57 21.70
N ASP A 341 -22.85 -40.45 22.12
CA ASP A 341 -22.89 -39.96 23.49
C ASP A 341 -23.01 -38.44 23.66
N GLY A 342 -23.21 -37.68 22.58
CA GLY A 342 -23.29 -36.22 22.59
C GLY A 342 -22.03 -35.54 23.11
N ALA A 343 -20.89 -36.24 23.11
CA ALA A 343 -19.59 -35.77 23.58
C ALA A 343 -18.50 -36.04 22.53
N GLY A 344 -18.90 -36.11 21.25
CA GLY A 344 -18.07 -36.41 20.09
C GLY A 344 -17.51 -37.83 20.03
N SER A 345 -18.15 -38.82 20.68
CA SER A 345 -17.81 -40.24 20.50
C SER A 345 -18.60 -40.88 19.35
N PHE A 346 -18.07 -40.71 18.14
CA PHE A 346 -18.71 -41.23 16.93
C PHE A 346 -18.77 -42.77 16.83
N GLY A 347 -19.88 -43.25 16.28
CA GLY A 347 -20.18 -44.63 15.96
C GLY A 347 -19.44 -45.14 14.73
N PRO A 348 -19.64 -46.42 14.36
CA PRO A 348 -19.09 -46.94 13.10
C PRO A 348 -19.82 -46.35 11.90
N GLN A 349 -19.08 -46.00 10.84
CA GLN A 349 -19.61 -45.59 9.53
C GLN A 349 -20.85 -46.40 9.10
N GLN A 350 -21.96 -45.73 8.84
CA GLN A 350 -23.15 -46.27 8.18
C GLN A 350 -23.18 -45.80 6.72
N ILE A 351 -23.32 -46.72 5.77
CA ILE A 351 -23.37 -46.38 4.35
C ILE A 351 -24.81 -46.15 3.92
N ILE A 352 -25.09 -44.92 3.47
CA ILE A 352 -26.37 -44.52 2.89
C ILE A 352 -26.43 -44.98 1.43
N SER A 353 -25.38 -44.69 0.66
CA SER A 353 -25.30 -44.97 -0.78
C SER A 353 -23.89 -45.39 -1.20
N THR A 354 -23.82 -46.21 -2.25
CA THR A 354 -22.61 -46.52 -3.03
C THR A 354 -22.91 -46.39 -4.54
N LEU A 355 -23.79 -45.45 -4.88
CA LEU A 355 -24.36 -45.24 -6.22
C LEU A 355 -24.17 -43.80 -6.71
N ALA A 356 -23.40 -42.99 -5.99
CA ALA A 356 -23.10 -41.61 -6.33
C ALA A 356 -21.66 -41.59 -6.87
N ASP A 357 -21.50 -41.86 -8.17
CA ASP A 357 -20.18 -42.08 -8.79
C ASP A 357 -19.33 -40.79 -8.66
N SER A 358 -18.27 -40.87 -7.84
CA SER A 358 -17.47 -39.73 -7.37
C SER A 358 -18.28 -38.64 -6.68
N ALA A 359 -19.06 -39.03 -5.66
CA ALA A 359 -19.80 -38.17 -4.74
C ALA A 359 -18.99 -36.95 -4.27
N ARG A 360 -19.53 -35.75 -4.49
CA ARG A 360 -18.80 -34.49 -4.33
C ARG A 360 -19.38 -33.54 -3.28
N SER A 361 -20.69 -33.54 -3.11
CA SER A 361 -21.39 -32.72 -2.12
C SER A 361 -22.47 -33.55 -1.44
N VAL A 362 -22.69 -33.28 -0.15
CA VAL A 362 -23.74 -33.85 0.68
C VAL A 362 -24.42 -32.71 1.45
N PHE A 363 -25.75 -32.77 1.58
CA PHE A 363 -26.53 -31.76 2.30
C PHE A 363 -27.64 -32.45 3.11
N ALA A 364 -28.07 -31.84 4.21
CA ALA A 364 -29.06 -32.40 5.13
C ALA A 364 -30.30 -31.48 5.19
N ALA A 365 -31.49 -32.02 4.95
CA ALA A 365 -32.75 -31.27 4.97
C ALA A 365 -33.95 -32.23 5.15
N ASP A 366 -35.08 -31.75 5.66
CA ASP A 366 -36.37 -32.47 5.62
C ASP A 366 -36.98 -32.29 4.23
N VAL A 367 -36.85 -33.28 3.35
CA VAL A 367 -37.23 -33.17 1.92
C VAL A 367 -38.66 -33.66 1.67
N ASP A 368 -39.20 -34.55 2.53
CA ASP A 368 -40.58 -35.05 2.44
C ASP A 368 -41.55 -34.53 3.52
N GLY A 369 -41.11 -33.53 4.30
CA GLY A 369 -41.94 -32.71 5.18
C GLY A 369 -42.49 -33.46 6.39
N ASP A 370 -41.86 -34.56 6.78
CA ASP A 370 -42.32 -35.44 7.86
C ASP A 370 -41.67 -35.14 9.22
N GLY A 371 -40.60 -34.34 9.21
CA GLY A 371 -39.86 -33.83 10.38
C GLY A 371 -38.57 -34.59 10.70
N ASP A 372 -38.25 -35.64 9.95
CA ASP A 372 -36.99 -36.40 10.06
C ASP A 372 -35.96 -35.85 9.05
N VAL A 373 -34.66 -35.86 9.37
CA VAL A 373 -33.62 -35.29 8.48
C VAL A 373 -33.26 -36.26 7.36
N ASP A 374 -33.51 -35.87 6.11
CA ASP A 374 -33.08 -36.57 4.89
C ASP A 374 -31.69 -36.12 4.43
N VAL A 375 -31.15 -36.84 3.43
CA VAL A 375 -29.84 -36.55 2.84
C VAL A 375 -29.95 -36.33 1.33
N LEU A 376 -29.30 -35.29 0.84
CA LEU A 376 -29.09 -34.95 -0.56
C LEU A 376 -27.63 -35.18 -0.97
N SER A 377 -27.38 -35.48 -2.25
CA SER A 377 -26.03 -35.64 -2.80
C SER A 377 -25.91 -35.16 -4.25
N ALA A 378 -24.74 -34.62 -4.59
CA ALA A 378 -24.29 -34.39 -5.96
C ALA A 378 -23.09 -35.29 -6.30
N SER A 379 -23.09 -35.90 -7.49
CA SER A 379 -22.01 -36.79 -7.96
C SER A 379 -21.48 -36.42 -9.35
N LEU A 380 -20.14 -36.46 -9.47
CA LEU A 380 -19.41 -35.80 -10.56
C LEU A 380 -19.28 -36.64 -11.84
N ILE A 381 -19.47 -37.97 -11.78
CA ILE A 381 -19.19 -38.88 -12.91
C ILE A 381 -20.46 -39.44 -13.57
N ASP A 382 -21.58 -39.47 -12.85
CA ASP A 382 -22.89 -39.93 -13.32
C ASP A 382 -23.90 -38.80 -13.58
N ASP A 383 -23.51 -37.55 -13.33
CA ASP A 383 -24.27 -36.32 -13.57
C ASP A 383 -25.56 -36.22 -12.73
N GLU A 384 -25.60 -36.92 -11.58
CA GLU A 384 -26.80 -37.05 -10.74
C GLU A 384 -26.86 -36.06 -9.56
N ILE A 385 -28.06 -35.49 -9.36
CA ILE A 385 -28.50 -34.97 -8.07
C ILE A 385 -29.54 -35.96 -7.52
N ALA A 386 -29.36 -36.42 -6.28
CA ALA A 386 -30.21 -37.44 -5.67
C ALA A 386 -30.49 -37.17 -4.19
N TRP A 387 -31.56 -37.76 -3.67
CA TRP A 387 -31.94 -37.71 -2.26
C TRP A 387 -32.28 -39.08 -1.65
N TYR A 388 -32.22 -39.17 -0.34
CA TYR A 388 -32.37 -40.40 0.46
C TYR A 388 -33.25 -40.15 1.68
N ALA A 389 -34.50 -40.63 1.65
CA ALA A 389 -35.46 -40.44 2.74
C ALA A 389 -35.06 -41.18 4.03
N ASN A 390 -35.12 -40.54 5.20
CA ASN A 390 -34.82 -41.11 6.51
C ASN A 390 -36.06 -41.78 7.13
N THR A 391 -36.41 -42.95 6.60
CA THR A 391 -37.76 -43.56 6.74
C THR A 391 -38.22 -43.99 8.14
N ASP A 392 -37.43 -43.74 9.19
CA ASP A 392 -37.81 -43.98 10.58
C ASP A 392 -37.30 -42.95 11.61
N GLY A 393 -36.74 -41.82 11.17
CA GLY A 393 -36.18 -40.79 12.03
C GLY A 393 -35.08 -41.31 12.95
N ALA A 394 -34.36 -42.34 12.52
CA ALA A 394 -33.33 -43.03 13.30
C ALA A 394 -32.18 -43.54 12.41
N GLY A 395 -31.93 -42.84 11.29
CA GLY A 395 -30.90 -43.15 10.31
C GLY A 395 -31.20 -44.36 9.39
N SER A 396 -32.44 -44.85 9.29
CA SER A 396 -32.79 -45.91 8.32
C SER A 396 -33.17 -45.35 6.95
N PHE A 397 -32.17 -45.05 6.15
CA PHE A 397 -32.36 -44.49 4.81
C PHE A 397 -33.06 -45.41 3.80
N GLY A 398 -33.89 -44.79 2.97
CA GLY A 398 -34.58 -45.38 1.83
C GLY A 398 -33.66 -45.60 0.61
N PRO A 399 -34.19 -46.15 -0.50
CA PRO A 399 -33.44 -46.22 -1.75
C PRO A 399 -33.26 -44.83 -2.37
N GLN A 400 -32.11 -44.59 -3.00
CA GLN A 400 -31.83 -43.40 -3.82
C GLN A 400 -33.02 -42.98 -4.69
N GLN A 401 -33.45 -41.73 -4.57
CA GLN A 401 -34.37 -41.07 -5.48
C GLN A 401 -33.58 -40.03 -6.29
N ILE A 402 -33.55 -40.19 -7.62
CA ILE A 402 -32.84 -39.28 -8.52
C ILE A 402 -33.74 -38.08 -8.83
N ILE A 403 -33.24 -36.87 -8.56
CA ILE A 403 -33.89 -35.59 -8.89
C ILE A 403 -33.61 -35.26 -10.36
N THR A 404 -32.33 -35.27 -10.74
CA THR A 404 -31.90 -35.01 -12.13
C THR A 404 -30.71 -35.89 -12.53
N THR A 405 -30.53 -36.04 -13.85
CA THR A 405 -29.32 -36.59 -14.49
C THR A 405 -28.86 -35.63 -15.62
N LEU A 406 -29.08 -34.34 -15.41
CA LEU A 406 -28.87 -33.27 -16.40
C LEU A 406 -27.84 -32.22 -15.94
N ALA A 407 -27.26 -32.39 -14.75
CA ALA A 407 -26.25 -31.52 -14.18
C ALA A 407 -24.87 -32.11 -14.51
N ASP A 408 -24.30 -31.77 -15.68
CA ASP A 408 -23.09 -32.40 -16.23
C ASP A 408 -21.88 -32.11 -15.33
N ALA A 409 -21.35 -33.15 -14.69
CA ALA A 409 -20.43 -33.06 -13.56
C ALA A 409 -20.95 -32.17 -12.41
N ALA A 410 -22.05 -32.57 -11.78
CA ALA A 410 -22.60 -31.93 -10.58
C ALA A 410 -21.56 -31.80 -9.45
N ARG A 411 -21.38 -30.58 -8.92
CA ARG A 411 -20.39 -30.25 -7.87
C ARG A 411 -21.00 -29.91 -6.52
N SER A 412 -22.12 -29.21 -6.49
CA SER A 412 -22.74 -28.71 -5.26
C SER A 412 -24.25 -28.94 -5.31
N VAL A 413 -24.81 -29.31 -4.16
CA VAL A 413 -26.25 -29.38 -3.90
C VAL A 413 -26.56 -28.60 -2.63
N SER A 414 -27.64 -27.83 -2.63
CA SER A 414 -28.19 -27.12 -1.47
C SER A 414 -29.72 -27.24 -1.50
N ALA A 415 -30.39 -26.95 -0.39
CA ALA A 415 -31.84 -27.07 -0.29
C ALA A 415 -32.46 -26.01 0.64
N ALA A 416 -33.54 -25.38 0.16
CA ALA A 416 -34.30 -24.32 0.84
C ALA A 416 -35.66 -24.13 0.15
N ASP A 417 -36.60 -23.42 0.77
CA ASP A 417 -37.89 -23.02 0.17
C ASP A 417 -37.65 -21.80 -0.74
N LEU A 418 -37.64 -21.98 -2.06
CA LEU A 418 -37.26 -20.93 -3.04
C LEU A 418 -38.47 -20.30 -3.73
N ASP A 419 -39.64 -20.95 -3.69
CA ASP A 419 -40.89 -20.39 -4.22
C ASP A 419 -41.95 -20.01 -3.17
N GLY A 420 -41.56 -20.03 -1.90
CA GLY A 420 -42.29 -19.48 -0.76
C GLY A 420 -43.57 -20.27 -0.42
N ASP A 421 -43.67 -21.51 -0.87
CA ASP A 421 -44.85 -22.35 -0.68
C ASP A 421 -44.81 -23.21 0.60
N GLY A 422 -43.63 -23.32 1.22
CA GLY A 422 -43.36 -24.00 2.49
C GLY A 422 -42.75 -25.40 2.36
N ASP A 423 -42.56 -25.88 1.14
CA ASP A 423 -41.91 -27.16 0.84
C ASP A 423 -40.42 -26.93 0.46
N VAL A 424 -39.50 -27.83 0.85
CA VAL A 424 -38.06 -27.65 0.61
C VAL A 424 -37.68 -27.99 -0.84
N ASP A 425 -37.20 -27.01 -1.60
CA ASP A 425 -36.66 -27.15 -2.95
C ASP A 425 -35.17 -27.52 -2.95
N VAL A 426 -34.63 -27.80 -4.15
CA VAL A 426 -33.21 -28.17 -4.34
C VAL A 426 -32.54 -27.28 -5.38
N LEU A 427 -31.31 -26.85 -5.09
CA LEU A 427 -30.37 -26.15 -5.97
C LEU A 427 -29.21 -27.05 -6.37
N SER A 428 -28.67 -26.84 -7.57
CA SER A 428 -27.46 -27.50 -8.05
C SER A 428 -26.54 -26.59 -8.86
N ALA A 429 -25.23 -26.80 -8.71
CA ALA A 429 -24.19 -26.27 -9.59
C ALA A 429 -23.47 -27.41 -10.33
N SER A 430 -23.28 -27.27 -11.64
CA SER A 430 -22.61 -28.27 -12.50
C SER A 430 -21.43 -27.71 -13.31
N GLU A 431 -20.36 -28.50 -13.42
CA GLU A 431 -19.05 -28.02 -13.89
C GLU A 431 -18.92 -27.95 -15.41
N ASN A 432 -19.54 -28.86 -16.15
CA ASN A 432 -19.27 -29.04 -17.58
C ASN A 432 -20.26 -28.33 -18.51
N ASP A 433 -21.41 -27.90 -17.97
CA ASP A 433 -22.49 -27.17 -18.65
C ASP A 433 -22.64 -25.72 -18.17
N ASP A 434 -21.77 -25.27 -17.26
CA ASP A 434 -21.70 -23.91 -16.71
C ASP A 434 -23.01 -23.45 -16.03
N GLU A 435 -23.80 -24.40 -15.52
CA GLU A 435 -25.19 -24.19 -15.11
C GLU A 435 -25.38 -24.06 -13.58
N ILE A 436 -26.22 -23.09 -13.19
CA ILE A 436 -26.89 -23.05 -11.88
C ILE A 436 -28.39 -23.30 -12.13
N ALA A 437 -28.96 -24.26 -11.43
CA ALA A 437 -30.36 -24.67 -11.61
C ALA A 437 -31.06 -25.02 -10.30
N TRP A 438 -32.39 -24.92 -10.31
CA TRP A 438 -33.25 -25.31 -9.19
C TRP A 438 -34.39 -26.25 -9.60
N TYR A 439 -34.94 -26.95 -8.62
CA TYR A 439 -35.97 -27.98 -8.78
C TYR A 439 -37.05 -27.82 -7.69
N ALA A 440 -38.24 -27.35 -8.08
CA ALA A 440 -39.36 -27.15 -7.16
C ALA A 440 -39.92 -28.48 -6.58
N ASN A 441 -40.17 -28.58 -5.28
CA ASN A 441 -40.70 -29.76 -4.59
C ASN A 441 -42.25 -29.82 -4.63
N THR A 442 -42.78 -30.04 -5.83
CA THR A 442 -44.20 -29.80 -6.20
C THR A 442 -45.31 -30.52 -5.41
N ASP A 443 -44.99 -31.33 -4.40
CA ASP A 443 -45.98 -31.94 -3.50
C ASP A 443 -45.58 -32.03 -2.02
N GLY A 444 -44.45 -31.43 -1.62
CA GLY A 444 -43.94 -31.47 -0.25
C GLY A 444 -43.61 -32.86 0.26
N LEU A 445 -43.37 -33.81 -0.67
CA LEU A 445 -43.09 -35.22 -0.39
C LEU A 445 -41.90 -35.73 -1.22
N GLY A 446 -41.01 -34.82 -1.63
CA GLY A 446 -39.84 -35.09 -2.48
C GLY A 446 -40.16 -35.41 -3.95
N SER A 447 -41.30 -34.95 -4.49
CA SER A 447 -41.63 -35.06 -5.93
C SER A 447 -41.26 -33.80 -6.70
N PHE A 448 -40.00 -33.75 -7.15
CA PHE A 448 -39.45 -32.60 -7.85
C PHE A 448 -40.02 -32.35 -9.26
N GLY A 449 -40.11 -31.06 -9.59
CA GLY A 449 -40.49 -30.52 -10.89
C GLY A 449 -39.40 -30.66 -11.96
N PRO A 450 -39.63 -30.13 -13.17
CA PRO A 450 -38.57 -30.02 -14.17
C PRO A 450 -37.52 -28.97 -13.76
N GLN A 451 -36.26 -29.23 -14.10
CA GLN A 451 -35.13 -28.28 -14.02
C GLN A 451 -35.52 -26.86 -14.47
N GLN A 452 -35.33 -25.88 -13.59
CA GLN A 452 -35.38 -24.46 -13.92
C GLN A 452 -33.96 -23.90 -13.91
N ILE A 453 -33.51 -23.37 -15.05
CA ILE A 453 -32.16 -22.83 -15.21
C ILE A 453 -32.15 -21.38 -14.70
N ILE A 454 -31.27 -21.07 -13.75
CA ILE A 454 -31.02 -19.71 -13.26
C ILE A 454 -30.01 -19.02 -14.17
N THR A 455 -28.88 -19.67 -14.43
CA THR A 455 -27.84 -19.15 -15.32
C THR A 455 -27.11 -20.26 -16.07
N THR A 456 -26.50 -19.90 -17.21
CA THR A 456 -25.49 -20.70 -17.93
C THR A 456 -24.20 -19.87 -18.13
N LEU A 457 -23.96 -18.89 -17.24
CA LEU A 457 -22.81 -17.98 -17.27
C LEU A 457 -21.79 -18.28 -16.16
N ALA A 458 -22.07 -19.28 -15.33
CA ALA A 458 -21.22 -19.71 -14.22
C ALA A 458 -20.12 -20.65 -14.75
N ASP A 459 -19.15 -20.10 -15.48
CA ASP A 459 -17.99 -20.79 -16.10
C ASP A 459 -17.32 -21.77 -15.13
N ARG A 460 -17.67 -23.05 -15.26
CA ARG A 460 -17.40 -24.16 -14.34
C ARG A 460 -17.91 -23.86 -12.93
N ALA A 461 -19.23 -23.94 -12.74
CA ALA A 461 -19.90 -23.64 -11.46
C ALA A 461 -19.41 -24.54 -10.32
N GLN A 462 -18.88 -23.95 -9.25
CA GLN A 462 -18.25 -24.61 -8.10
C GLN A 462 -19.25 -24.92 -7.00
N SER A 463 -19.99 -23.90 -6.56
CA SER A 463 -20.83 -23.89 -5.37
C SER A 463 -22.11 -23.10 -5.61
N VAL A 464 -23.16 -23.46 -4.88
CA VAL A 464 -24.44 -22.75 -4.86
C VAL A 464 -25.03 -22.81 -3.45
N VAL A 465 -25.59 -21.69 -2.99
CA VAL A 465 -26.29 -21.59 -1.69
C VAL A 465 -27.51 -20.68 -1.84
N ALA A 466 -28.58 -21.00 -1.11
CA ALA A 466 -29.76 -20.15 -0.97
C ALA A 466 -29.60 -19.23 0.24
N VAL A 467 -29.82 -17.93 0.05
CA VAL A 467 -29.62 -16.91 1.08
C VAL A 467 -30.33 -15.62 0.66
N ASP A 468 -30.94 -14.91 1.60
CA ASP A 468 -31.53 -13.57 1.38
C ASP A 468 -30.37 -12.56 1.31
N MET A 469 -30.10 -12.00 0.12
CA MET A 469 -28.91 -11.15 -0.13
C MET A 469 -29.20 -9.65 -0.08
N ASP A 470 -30.46 -9.22 -0.19
CA ASP A 470 -30.86 -7.81 -0.11
C ASP A 470 -31.84 -7.48 1.04
N GLY A 471 -32.21 -8.48 1.85
CA GLY A 471 -32.96 -8.31 3.10
C GLY A 471 -34.47 -8.22 2.92
N ASP A 472 -35.01 -8.53 1.72
CA ASP A 472 -36.44 -8.41 1.44
C ASP A 472 -37.29 -9.55 2.03
N GLY A 473 -36.64 -10.65 2.44
CA GLY A 473 -37.23 -11.82 3.09
C GLY A 473 -37.49 -13.00 2.15
N ASP A 474 -37.27 -12.86 0.84
CA ASP A 474 -37.29 -13.95 -0.13
C ASP A 474 -35.86 -14.50 -0.32
N LEU A 475 -35.69 -15.82 -0.53
CA LEU A 475 -34.35 -16.42 -0.65
C LEU A 475 -33.79 -16.28 -2.09
N ASP A 476 -32.64 -15.61 -2.20
CA ASP A 476 -31.84 -15.50 -3.42
C ASP A 476 -30.90 -16.70 -3.59
N VAL A 477 -30.11 -16.65 -4.67
CA VAL A 477 -29.10 -17.66 -4.97
C VAL A 477 -27.73 -17.01 -5.14
N LEU A 478 -26.76 -17.40 -4.31
CA LEU A 478 -25.34 -17.07 -4.45
C LEU A 478 -24.58 -18.24 -5.12
N SER A 479 -23.61 -17.93 -5.97
CA SER A 479 -22.81 -18.91 -6.72
C SER A 479 -21.34 -18.49 -6.88
N SER A 480 -20.44 -19.49 -7.00
CA SER A 480 -19.02 -19.29 -7.37
C SER A 480 -18.60 -20.20 -8.54
N SER A 481 -17.49 -19.84 -9.22
CA SER A 481 -17.04 -20.44 -10.49
C SER A 481 -15.51 -20.63 -10.56
N VAL A 482 -15.02 -21.75 -11.12
CA VAL A 482 -13.59 -22.17 -11.07
C VAL A 482 -12.73 -21.74 -12.29
N ALA A 483 -12.98 -20.59 -12.90
CA ALA A 483 -12.24 -20.22 -14.14
C ALA A 483 -12.14 -18.70 -14.40
N THR A 484 -12.81 -18.20 -15.44
CA THR A 484 -12.99 -16.76 -15.71
C THR A 484 -14.35 -16.24 -15.27
N GLY A 485 -15.14 -17.10 -14.62
CA GLY A 485 -16.45 -16.79 -14.07
C GLY A 485 -16.39 -15.86 -12.85
N PRO A 486 -17.57 -15.37 -12.43
CA PRO A 486 -17.72 -14.51 -11.27
C PRO A 486 -17.96 -15.26 -9.97
N ILE A 487 -17.83 -14.54 -8.86
CA ILE A 487 -18.73 -14.74 -7.71
C ILE A 487 -19.97 -13.89 -8.01
N ALA A 488 -21.16 -14.49 -8.03
CA ALA A 488 -22.37 -13.79 -8.45
C ALA A 488 -23.62 -14.29 -7.73
N TRP A 489 -24.57 -13.38 -7.51
CA TRP A 489 -25.89 -13.67 -6.97
C TRP A 489 -27.02 -13.34 -7.94
N TYR A 490 -28.20 -13.90 -7.67
CA TYR A 490 -29.41 -13.79 -8.49
C TYR A 490 -30.62 -13.54 -7.58
N GLU A 491 -31.16 -12.32 -7.67
CA GLU A 491 -32.33 -11.81 -6.93
C GLU A 491 -33.62 -12.60 -7.24
N ASN A 492 -34.35 -13.06 -6.24
CA ASN A 492 -35.63 -13.79 -6.35
C ASN A 492 -36.81 -12.82 -6.45
N THR A 493 -36.85 -12.04 -7.54
CA THR A 493 -37.71 -10.86 -7.79
C THR A 493 -39.23 -10.96 -7.57
N ASP A 494 -39.76 -12.13 -7.21
CA ASP A 494 -41.18 -12.33 -6.88
C ASP A 494 -41.47 -13.31 -5.73
N GLY A 495 -40.46 -13.78 -5.00
CA GLY A 495 -40.60 -14.77 -3.92
C GLY A 495 -41.19 -16.11 -4.38
N ALA A 496 -41.17 -16.38 -5.68
CA ALA A 496 -41.80 -17.54 -6.32
C ALA A 496 -40.84 -18.23 -7.31
N GLY A 497 -39.53 -18.09 -7.09
CA GLY A 497 -38.45 -18.69 -7.90
C GLY A 497 -38.20 -18.01 -9.25
N SER A 498 -38.62 -16.74 -9.41
CA SER A 498 -38.33 -15.95 -10.62
C SER A 498 -37.06 -15.11 -10.45
N PHE A 499 -35.91 -15.73 -10.75
CA PHE A 499 -34.61 -15.09 -10.60
C PHE A 499 -34.34 -13.98 -11.63
N GLY A 500 -33.71 -12.90 -11.16
CA GLY A 500 -33.29 -11.73 -11.91
C GLY A 500 -32.04 -11.95 -12.77
N PRO A 501 -31.49 -10.89 -13.38
CA PRO A 501 -30.20 -10.96 -14.04
C PRO A 501 -29.06 -11.19 -13.03
N GLN A 502 -27.97 -11.78 -13.52
CA GLN A 502 -26.74 -11.95 -12.74
C GLN A 502 -26.22 -10.62 -12.17
N ARG A 503 -26.01 -10.55 -10.85
CA ARG A 503 -25.31 -9.47 -10.14
C ARG A 503 -23.93 -9.98 -9.74
N ALA A 504 -22.84 -9.33 -10.16
CA ALA A 504 -21.49 -9.89 -10.09
C ALA A 504 -20.64 -9.24 -8.98
N ILE A 505 -20.45 -9.95 -7.87
CA ILE A 505 -19.68 -9.47 -6.71
C ILE A 505 -18.19 -9.33 -7.06
N ALA A 506 -17.64 -10.31 -7.79
CA ALA A 506 -16.23 -10.31 -8.18
C ALA A 506 -16.02 -10.75 -9.63
N MET A 507 -15.21 -10.01 -10.40
CA MET A 507 -14.75 -10.38 -11.74
C MET A 507 -13.37 -9.80 -12.09
N PRO A 508 -12.49 -10.55 -12.79
CA PRO A 508 -12.52 -12.01 -12.95
C PRO A 508 -12.07 -12.70 -11.65
N ALA A 509 -12.85 -13.66 -11.16
CA ALA A 509 -12.54 -14.38 -9.94
C ALA A 509 -11.88 -15.73 -10.30
N PHE A 510 -10.55 -15.78 -10.23
CA PHE A 510 -9.79 -16.92 -10.75
C PHE A 510 -9.80 -18.11 -9.79
N ASP A 511 -10.43 -19.21 -10.22
CA ASP A 511 -10.47 -20.50 -9.51
C ASP A 511 -10.93 -20.30 -8.05
N VAL A 512 -12.12 -19.69 -7.88
CA VAL A 512 -12.70 -19.48 -6.56
C VAL A 512 -13.21 -20.80 -6.01
N ALA A 513 -12.88 -21.05 -4.74
CA ALA A 513 -13.39 -22.11 -3.91
C ALA A 513 -14.92 -21.90 -3.62
N PRO A 514 -15.58 -22.62 -2.70
CA PRO A 514 -16.95 -22.25 -2.36
C PRO A 514 -16.98 -20.83 -1.78
N ALA A 515 -17.93 -20.03 -2.25
CA ALA A 515 -18.28 -18.77 -1.61
C ALA A 515 -19.32 -19.07 -0.53
N ILE A 516 -19.20 -18.43 0.63
CA ILE A 516 -20.17 -18.51 1.71
C ILE A 516 -20.81 -17.14 1.93
N ALA A 517 -22.01 -17.15 2.48
CA ALA A 517 -22.77 -15.96 2.82
C ALA A 517 -22.94 -15.90 4.35
N SER A 518 -22.60 -14.76 4.95
CA SER A 518 -22.72 -14.48 6.38
C SER A 518 -22.65 -12.98 6.57
N ASP A 519 -23.27 -12.45 7.61
CA ASP A 519 -22.91 -11.17 8.21
C ASP A 519 -21.49 -11.34 8.83
N LEU A 520 -20.49 -10.51 8.47
CA LEU A 520 -19.15 -10.54 9.07
C LEU A 520 -18.79 -9.26 9.85
N ASP A 521 -19.47 -8.14 9.64
CA ASP A 521 -19.21 -6.88 10.35
C ASP A 521 -20.34 -6.47 11.34
N GLY A 522 -21.36 -7.30 11.48
CA GLY A 522 -22.45 -7.14 12.45
C GLY A 522 -23.48 -6.08 12.08
N ASP A 523 -23.44 -5.52 10.86
CA ASP A 523 -24.36 -4.47 10.42
C ASP A 523 -25.79 -5.00 10.13
N GLY A 524 -25.91 -6.31 9.92
CA GLY A 524 -27.16 -7.04 9.68
C GLY A 524 -27.43 -7.38 8.21
N ASP A 525 -26.59 -6.94 7.28
CA ASP A 525 -26.58 -7.40 5.89
C ASP A 525 -25.77 -8.69 5.72
N VAL A 526 -25.94 -9.33 4.57
CA VAL A 526 -25.26 -10.59 4.26
C VAL A 526 -24.08 -10.33 3.33
N ASP A 527 -22.88 -10.43 3.88
CA ASP A 527 -21.63 -10.40 3.13
C ASP A 527 -21.35 -11.70 2.40
N VAL A 528 -20.31 -11.66 1.56
CA VAL A 528 -19.73 -12.85 0.94
C VAL A 528 -18.27 -13.02 1.33
N LEU A 529 -17.91 -14.21 1.81
CA LEU A 529 -16.52 -14.63 2.00
C LEU A 529 -16.16 -15.69 0.97
N SER A 530 -14.95 -15.59 0.41
CA SER A 530 -14.44 -16.51 -0.60
C SER A 530 -12.97 -16.86 -0.39
N ALA A 531 -12.54 -17.94 -1.04
CA ALA A 531 -11.15 -18.34 -1.17
C ALA A 531 -10.78 -18.51 -2.64
N SER A 532 -9.53 -18.23 -3.03
CA SER A 532 -9.00 -18.58 -4.35
C SER A 532 -7.85 -19.58 -4.23
N SER A 533 -7.94 -20.68 -4.98
CA SER A 533 -6.86 -21.65 -5.13
C SER A 533 -5.73 -21.19 -6.07
N TRP A 534 -5.83 -20.00 -6.68
CA TRP A 534 -4.83 -19.46 -7.62
C TRP A 534 -4.19 -18.13 -7.21
N THR A 535 -4.88 -17.30 -6.43
CA THR A 535 -4.26 -16.11 -5.82
C THR A 535 -3.72 -16.37 -4.42
N ASP A 536 -4.02 -17.53 -3.83
CA ASP A 536 -3.65 -17.92 -2.45
C ASP A 536 -4.24 -16.95 -1.39
N GLU A 537 -5.38 -16.34 -1.73
CA GLU A 537 -6.08 -15.30 -0.96
C GLU A 537 -7.42 -15.82 -0.39
N VAL A 538 -7.73 -15.39 0.82
CA VAL A 538 -9.09 -15.39 1.38
C VAL A 538 -9.59 -13.94 1.36
N ALA A 539 -10.73 -13.70 0.74
CA ALA A 539 -11.28 -12.37 0.49
C ALA A 539 -12.73 -12.27 0.96
N TRP A 540 -13.02 -11.20 1.69
CA TRP A 540 -14.33 -10.78 2.15
C TRP A 540 -14.86 -9.64 1.26
N TYR A 541 -16.14 -9.69 0.92
CA TYR A 541 -16.88 -8.70 0.16
C TYR A 541 -18.05 -8.21 1.01
N GLU A 542 -17.84 -7.05 1.61
CA GLU A 542 -18.78 -6.27 2.42
C GLU A 542 -20.02 -5.85 1.60
N ASN A 543 -21.23 -6.12 2.09
CA ASN A 543 -22.51 -5.83 1.45
C ASN A 543 -23.19 -4.62 2.08
N ARG A 544 -22.79 -3.42 1.70
CA ARG A 544 -23.16 -2.16 2.37
C ARG A 544 -24.64 -1.74 2.26
N ASN A 545 -25.45 -2.51 1.53
CA ASN A 545 -26.90 -2.36 1.23
C ASN A 545 -27.51 -0.95 1.50
N LEU A 546 -26.96 0.08 0.83
CA LEU A 546 -26.94 1.50 1.24
C LEU A 546 -28.29 2.27 1.22
N ALA A 547 -29.45 1.64 1.45
CA ALA A 547 -30.73 2.29 1.72
C ALA A 547 -31.80 1.28 2.16
N ASP A 548 -32.68 1.63 3.12
CA ASP A 548 -34.00 0.98 3.19
C ASP A 548 -34.82 1.45 1.97
N PRO A 549 -35.19 0.58 1.00
CA PRO A 549 -35.95 0.98 -0.18
C PRO A 549 -37.38 1.49 0.12
N LEU A 550 -37.81 1.47 1.40
CA LEU A 550 -39.10 1.94 1.89
C LEU A 550 -39.03 3.26 2.68
N ASP A 551 -37.86 3.69 3.16
CA ASP A 551 -37.63 5.06 3.68
C ASP A 551 -36.79 5.90 2.70
N ALA A 552 -36.37 7.10 3.10
CA ALA A 552 -35.58 8.02 2.25
C ALA A 552 -34.70 9.00 3.05
N ASP A 553 -34.53 8.70 4.33
CA ASP A 553 -33.94 9.48 5.45
C ASP A 553 -33.79 8.40 6.56
N SER A 554 -32.96 7.39 6.30
CA SER A 554 -33.01 6.06 6.97
C SER A 554 -32.59 6.07 8.44
N ASP A 555 -31.81 7.07 8.85
CA ASP A 555 -31.33 7.33 10.22
C ASP A 555 -32.15 8.41 10.99
N GLU A 556 -33.05 9.12 10.30
CA GLU A 556 -33.82 10.31 10.75
C GLU A 556 -32.97 11.56 11.09
N ASP A 557 -31.75 11.71 10.57
CA ASP A 557 -30.87 12.87 10.81
C ASP A 557 -31.33 14.14 10.07
N GLY A 558 -31.90 13.98 8.86
CA GLY A 558 -32.43 15.05 8.03
C GLY A 558 -31.60 15.43 6.79
N LEU A 559 -30.53 14.70 6.50
CA LEU A 559 -30.02 14.46 5.16
C LEU A 559 -30.99 13.52 4.41
N LEU A 560 -30.56 12.75 3.42
CA LEU A 560 -31.42 11.82 2.65
C LEU A 560 -30.51 10.78 2.02
N ASP A 561 -30.88 9.49 2.02
CA ASP A 561 -29.98 8.39 1.59
C ASP A 561 -29.37 8.64 0.21
N ALA A 562 -30.16 9.26 -0.68
CA ALA A 562 -29.74 9.60 -2.03
C ALA A 562 -28.77 10.79 -2.14
N ALA A 563 -28.68 11.66 -1.13
CA ALA A 563 -27.67 12.72 -1.00
C ALA A 563 -26.39 12.19 -0.34
N GLU A 564 -26.53 11.34 0.67
CA GLU A 564 -25.44 10.66 1.36
C GLU A 564 -24.63 9.83 0.36
N VAL A 565 -25.23 8.78 -0.19
CA VAL A 565 -24.59 7.86 -1.16
C VAL A 565 -24.08 8.55 -2.43
N ASN A 566 -24.74 9.60 -2.94
CA ASN A 566 -24.43 10.18 -4.25
C ASN A 566 -23.76 11.57 -4.20
N THR A 567 -23.47 12.13 -3.03
CA THR A 567 -22.91 13.49 -2.93
C THR A 567 -21.98 13.69 -1.72
N HIS A 568 -22.24 13.04 -0.59
CA HIS A 568 -21.45 13.22 0.64
C HIS A 568 -20.60 12.00 1.01
N ALA A 569 -20.89 10.81 0.45
CA ALA A 569 -20.22 9.54 0.71
C ALA A 569 -20.29 9.05 2.18
N THR A 570 -21.24 9.59 2.94
CA THR A 570 -21.63 9.19 4.29
C THR A 570 -22.54 7.95 4.31
N ASP A 571 -22.73 7.32 5.47
CA ASP A 571 -23.60 6.15 5.64
C ASP A 571 -25.05 6.56 5.95
N PRO A 572 -26.04 6.26 5.08
CA PRO A 572 -27.46 6.58 5.33
C PRO A 572 -28.11 5.98 6.59
N ARG A 573 -27.39 5.13 7.33
CA ARG A 573 -27.85 4.53 8.58
C ARG A 573 -27.18 5.12 9.81
N ASP A 574 -26.09 5.87 9.64
CA ASP A 574 -25.32 6.43 10.75
C ASP A 574 -25.43 7.96 10.78
N PRO A 575 -26.19 8.54 11.72
CA PRO A 575 -26.48 9.97 11.76
C PRO A 575 -25.33 10.81 12.35
N ASP A 576 -24.08 10.37 12.21
CA ASP A 576 -22.86 10.92 12.84
C ASP A 576 -21.61 10.21 12.23
N SER A 577 -21.45 10.26 10.89
CA SER A 577 -20.54 9.39 10.11
C SER A 577 -19.05 9.46 10.49
N ASP A 578 -18.61 10.50 11.21
CA ASP A 578 -17.25 10.68 11.70
C ASP A 578 -17.11 10.60 13.24
N ASP A 579 -18.22 10.28 13.94
CA ASP A 579 -18.31 10.04 15.40
C ASP A 579 -17.96 11.29 16.28
N ASP A 580 -18.00 12.50 15.73
CA ASP A 580 -17.74 13.79 16.40
C ASP A 580 -18.83 14.18 17.43
N GLY A 581 -20.10 13.87 17.13
CA GLY A 581 -21.27 14.26 17.91
C GLY A 581 -22.15 15.35 17.28
N LEU A 582 -21.94 15.67 16.01
CA LEU A 582 -22.75 16.50 15.13
C LEU A 582 -23.23 15.60 13.99
N SER A 583 -24.48 15.73 13.57
CA SER A 583 -25.01 14.81 12.55
C SER A 583 -24.74 15.32 11.14
N ASP A 584 -24.54 14.42 10.18
CA ASP A 584 -24.21 14.71 8.78
C ASP A 584 -25.16 15.73 8.15
N GLY A 585 -26.47 15.57 8.42
CA GLY A 585 -27.53 16.48 8.02
C GLY A 585 -27.57 17.76 8.83
N ALA A 586 -27.05 17.83 10.06
CA ALA A 586 -26.81 19.10 10.74
C ALA A 586 -25.66 19.86 10.07
N GLU A 587 -24.57 19.18 9.76
CA GLU A 587 -23.38 19.71 9.11
C GLU A 587 -23.69 20.27 7.72
N VAL A 588 -24.05 19.39 6.80
CA VAL A 588 -24.35 19.69 5.40
C VAL A 588 -25.48 20.72 5.25
N ASN A 589 -26.52 20.69 6.11
CA ASN A 589 -27.65 21.61 5.96
C ASN A 589 -27.57 22.90 6.82
N THR A 590 -26.68 22.97 7.83
CA THR A 590 -26.68 24.07 8.81
C THR A 590 -25.32 24.71 9.05
N HIS A 591 -24.24 23.93 9.05
CA HIS A 591 -22.90 24.39 9.41
C HIS A 591 -21.97 24.58 8.19
N ASP A 592 -22.29 23.94 7.06
CA ASP A 592 -21.47 23.92 5.83
C ASP A 592 -20.07 23.25 6.07
N THR A 593 -19.97 22.34 7.05
CA THR A 593 -18.83 21.46 7.40
C THR A 593 -18.82 20.15 6.60
N ASP A 594 -17.76 19.32 6.71
CA ASP A 594 -17.60 18.06 5.97
C ASP A 594 -17.88 16.83 6.87
N PRO A 595 -19.00 16.08 6.65
CA PRO A 595 -19.49 15.04 7.57
C PRO A 595 -18.69 13.72 7.54
N LEU A 596 -17.43 13.79 7.12
CA LEU A 596 -16.47 12.69 7.13
C LEU A 596 -15.15 13.13 7.81
N ASP A 597 -15.11 14.35 8.35
CA ASP A 597 -13.93 14.98 8.94
C ASP A 597 -14.31 15.68 10.27
N PRO A 598 -14.01 15.07 11.42
CA PRO A 598 -14.54 15.51 12.71
C PRO A 598 -13.98 16.85 13.20
N ASP A 599 -13.11 17.53 12.45
CA ASP A 599 -12.42 18.79 12.77
C ASP A 599 -12.21 19.59 11.46
N SER A 600 -13.30 20.11 10.87
CA SER A 600 -13.36 20.65 9.48
C SER A 600 -12.39 21.80 9.16
N ASP A 601 -11.67 22.35 10.15
CA ASP A 601 -10.65 23.38 9.94
C ASP A 601 -9.26 23.06 10.50
N ASP A 602 -9.03 21.84 11.00
CA ASP A 602 -7.77 21.33 11.58
C ASP A 602 -7.26 22.14 12.80
N ASP A 603 -8.14 22.86 13.52
CA ASP A 603 -7.81 23.60 14.74
C ASP A 603 -7.40 22.65 15.88
N GLY A 604 -8.07 21.49 16.02
CA GLY A 604 -7.95 20.59 17.16
C GLY A 604 -9.13 20.64 18.14
N LEU A 605 -10.25 21.25 17.75
CA LEU A 605 -11.57 21.14 18.36
C LEU A 605 -12.52 20.56 17.34
N SER A 606 -13.25 19.52 17.74
CA SER A 606 -14.23 18.91 16.84
C SER A 606 -15.42 19.82 16.54
N ASP A 607 -16.06 19.66 15.38
CA ASP A 607 -17.16 20.51 14.92
C ASP A 607 -18.36 20.52 15.91
N ALA A 608 -18.69 19.40 16.54
CA ALA A 608 -19.64 19.35 17.65
C ALA A 608 -19.16 20.12 18.88
N ALA A 609 -17.87 20.07 19.23
CA ALA A 609 -17.34 20.80 20.37
C ALA A 609 -17.46 22.31 20.15
N GLU A 610 -17.06 22.76 18.97
CA GLU A 610 -17.22 24.12 18.46
C GLU A 610 -18.67 24.59 18.56
N VAL A 611 -19.58 23.90 17.86
CA VAL A 611 -21.00 24.26 17.74
C VAL A 611 -21.76 24.15 19.06
N ASN A 612 -21.57 23.07 19.81
CA ASN A 612 -22.40 22.75 20.98
C ASN A 612 -21.84 23.29 22.31
N VAL A 613 -20.52 23.48 22.42
CA VAL A 613 -19.86 23.82 23.70
C VAL A 613 -19.24 25.22 23.67
N HIS A 614 -18.47 25.55 22.62
CA HIS A 614 -17.62 26.74 22.58
C HIS A 614 -18.30 27.94 21.91
N ALA A 615 -19.21 27.69 20.97
CA ALA A 615 -19.92 28.67 20.14
C ALA A 615 -19.01 29.53 19.26
N THR A 616 -17.97 28.87 18.77
CA THR A 616 -17.00 29.20 17.71
C THR A 616 -17.60 28.90 16.32
N ASP A 617 -16.82 29.02 15.25
CA ASP A 617 -17.22 28.91 13.85
C ASP A 617 -16.35 27.80 13.19
N PRO A 618 -16.86 26.56 13.00
CA PRO A 618 -16.08 25.34 12.68
C PRO A 618 -15.55 25.27 11.23
N LEU A 619 -15.16 26.43 10.71
CA LEU A 619 -14.59 26.66 9.38
C LEU A 619 -13.55 27.80 9.45
N ALA A 620 -13.08 28.11 10.66
CA ALA A 620 -12.25 29.24 11.00
C ALA A 620 -11.52 29.06 12.35
N VAL A 621 -10.36 28.39 12.31
CA VAL A 621 -9.30 28.20 13.33
C VAL A 621 -8.94 29.37 14.28
N ASP A 622 -9.48 30.57 14.06
CA ASP A 622 -9.42 31.76 14.93
C ASP A 622 -10.77 32.50 14.76
N SER A 623 -11.81 32.03 15.45
CA SER A 623 -13.20 32.49 15.29
C SER A 623 -13.40 33.99 15.43
N ASP A 624 -12.54 34.68 16.20
CA ASP A 624 -12.72 36.10 16.51
C ASP A 624 -11.65 37.03 15.90
N GLY A 625 -10.60 36.46 15.30
CA GLY A 625 -9.58 37.13 14.50
C GLY A 625 -8.54 37.84 15.35
N ASP A 626 -8.13 37.22 16.44
CA ASP A 626 -7.25 37.71 17.51
C ASP A 626 -5.78 37.29 17.31
N GLY A 627 -5.57 36.08 16.76
CA GLY A 627 -4.28 35.43 16.55
C GLY A 627 -4.00 34.24 17.48
N LEU A 628 -4.96 33.82 18.30
CA LEU A 628 -4.94 32.53 19.01
C LEU A 628 -5.82 31.52 18.27
N LEU A 629 -5.53 30.23 18.42
CA LEU A 629 -6.42 29.16 17.93
C LEU A 629 -7.54 28.90 18.94
N ASP A 630 -8.70 28.45 18.48
CA ASP A 630 -9.86 28.23 19.34
C ASP A 630 -9.60 27.06 20.31
N ASN A 631 -8.94 25.97 19.88
CA ASN A 631 -8.45 24.93 20.81
C ASN A 631 -7.53 25.47 21.90
N PHE A 632 -6.65 26.41 21.53
CA PHE A 632 -5.58 26.90 22.36
C PHE A 632 -6.14 27.85 23.42
N GLU A 633 -7.11 28.68 23.03
CA GLU A 633 -7.90 29.49 23.94
C GLU A 633 -8.67 28.64 24.95
N VAL A 634 -9.32 27.56 24.49
CA VAL A 634 -10.04 26.62 25.36
C VAL A 634 -9.10 25.94 26.35
N ALA A 635 -7.94 25.46 25.90
CA ALA A 635 -6.94 24.78 26.72
C ALA A 635 -6.30 25.71 27.77
N ASN A 636 -6.01 26.96 27.39
CA ASN A 636 -5.33 27.94 28.26
C ASN A 636 -6.29 28.84 29.07
N GLY A 637 -7.60 28.78 28.78
CA GLY A 637 -8.64 29.49 29.51
C GLY A 637 -8.85 30.94 29.08
N PHE A 638 -8.54 31.26 27.82
CA PHE A 638 -8.98 32.49 27.15
C PHE A 638 -10.44 32.31 26.68
N ALA A 639 -10.90 33.14 25.74
CA ALA A 639 -12.30 33.24 25.37
C ALA A 639 -12.46 33.38 23.85
N PRO A 640 -12.65 32.25 23.11
CA PRO A 640 -12.56 32.15 21.63
C PRO A 640 -13.70 32.84 20.84
N THR A 641 -14.30 33.87 21.42
CA THR A 641 -15.38 34.67 20.84
C THR A 641 -15.26 36.16 21.22
N LEU A 642 -14.15 36.56 21.85
CA LEU A 642 -13.86 37.86 22.45
C LEU A 642 -12.38 38.33 22.32
N ARG A 643 -11.96 38.70 21.10
CA ARG A 643 -10.80 39.50 20.59
C ARG A 643 -10.11 40.60 21.43
N ASP A 644 -10.51 40.85 22.68
CA ASP A 644 -9.97 41.74 23.72
C ASP A 644 -10.84 41.50 24.98
N GLU A 645 -10.80 40.29 25.56
CA GLU A 645 -11.62 39.82 26.69
C GLU A 645 -11.51 40.80 27.87
N ASN A 646 -10.28 41.27 28.09
CA ASN A 646 -9.92 42.12 29.20
C ASN A 646 -10.15 43.63 28.94
N ALA A 647 -10.51 44.00 27.70
CA ALA A 647 -10.83 45.34 27.20
C ALA A 647 -9.72 46.39 27.43
N ASN A 648 -8.44 45.99 27.34
CA ASN A 648 -7.31 46.93 27.50
C ASN A 648 -6.95 47.68 26.21
N GLY A 649 -7.37 47.19 25.04
CA GLY A 649 -7.12 47.77 23.72
C GLY A 649 -5.89 47.23 23.00
N LYS A 650 -5.34 46.10 23.44
CA LYS A 650 -4.68 45.07 22.64
C LYS A 650 -5.70 43.95 22.34
N VAL A 651 -5.34 43.01 21.48
CA VAL A 651 -6.01 41.71 21.34
C VAL A 651 -5.29 40.72 22.27
N ASP A 652 -5.92 39.65 22.72
CA ASP A 652 -5.36 38.73 23.72
C ASP A 652 -4.16 37.94 23.14
N GLY A 653 -4.18 37.54 21.87
CA GLY A 653 -3.02 37.02 21.13
C GLY A 653 -1.83 37.99 21.03
N ALA A 654 -2.07 39.29 21.22
CA ALA A 654 -1.04 40.32 21.31
C ALA A 654 -0.83 40.86 22.73
N ASP A 655 -1.47 40.26 23.74
CA ASP A 655 -1.09 40.43 25.14
C ASP A 655 0.15 39.59 25.49
N ASP A 656 0.60 39.77 26.72
CA ASP A 656 1.88 39.29 27.27
C ASP A 656 1.52 38.96 28.72
N ALA A 657 1.02 37.74 28.92
CA ALA A 657 0.18 37.39 30.07
C ALA A 657 1.00 37.19 31.36
N ASP A 658 2.22 36.68 31.27
CA ASP A 658 3.12 36.47 32.40
C ASP A 658 4.21 37.56 32.58
N ALA A 659 4.38 38.43 31.57
CA ALA A 659 5.29 39.57 31.52
C ALA A 659 6.79 39.22 31.31
N ASP A 660 7.10 38.16 30.57
CA ASP A 660 8.46 37.80 30.15
C ASP A 660 8.98 38.65 28.96
N GLY A 661 8.09 39.10 28.08
CA GLY A 661 8.37 39.90 26.89
C GLY A 661 8.04 39.23 25.54
N LEU A 662 7.55 37.99 25.54
CA LEU A 662 6.89 37.33 24.43
C LEU A 662 5.41 37.79 24.37
N GLY A 663 4.57 37.13 23.58
CA GLY A 663 3.15 37.42 23.57
C GLY A 663 2.34 36.24 23.07
N ASN A 664 1.09 36.13 23.52
CA ASN A 664 0.39 34.86 23.59
C ASN A 664 0.34 34.09 22.25
N ALA A 665 0.10 34.77 21.13
CA ALA A 665 0.08 34.16 19.79
C ALA A 665 1.46 33.71 19.29
N PHE A 666 2.53 34.36 19.74
CA PHE A 666 3.90 33.94 19.46
C PHE A 666 4.28 32.74 20.33
N GLU A 667 3.86 32.72 21.60
CA GLU A 667 4.07 31.61 22.53
C GLU A 667 3.38 30.33 22.03
N GLN A 668 2.13 30.45 21.55
CA GLN A 668 1.43 29.39 20.82
C GLN A 668 2.27 28.85 19.65
N ALA A 669 2.80 29.72 18.80
CA ALA A 669 3.60 29.33 17.63
C ALA A 669 4.96 28.70 17.96
N VAL A 670 5.54 28.95 19.15
CA VAL A 670 6.81 28.33 19.57
C VAL A 670 6.64 27.22 20.63
N GLY A 671 5.41 26.91 21.02
CA GLY A 671 5.10 25.88 22.00
C GLY A 671 5.49 26.22 23.45
N THR A 672 5.55 27.51 23.81
CA THR A 672 5.84 27.97 25.18
C THR A 672 4.56 28.27 25.96
N ALA A 673 4.63 28.23 27.29
CA ALA A 673 3.46 28.29 28.16
C ALA A 673 3.06 29.73 28.50
N VAL A 674 2.00 30.24 27.86
CA VAL A 674 1.33 31.56 28.04
C VAL A 674 0.95 32.00 29.46
N ASN A 675 1.30 31.25 30.49
CA ASN A 675 1.07 31.58 31.89
C ASN A 675 2.29 31.25 32.81
N ASP A 676 3.42 30.78 32.26
CA ASP A 676 4.62 30.42 33.02
C ASP A 676 5.91 30.89 32.29
N PRO A 677 6.58 31.95 32.77
CA PRO A 677 7.60 32.70 32.01
C PRO A 677 8.98 32.01 31.95
N ASP A 678 9.05 30.70 32.14
CA ASP A 678 10.26 29.86 32.30
C ASP A 678 9.81 28.39 32.08
N SER A 679 9.33 28.08 30.86
CA SER A 679 8.55 26.86 30.55
C SER A 679 9.28 25.55 30.85
N ASP A 680 10.62 25.53 30.79
CA ASP A 680 11.43 24.34 31.04
C ASP A 680 12.14 24.33 32.42
N ASP A 681 11.91 25.35 33.26
CA ASP A 681 12.48 25.51 34.61
C ASP A 681 14.04 25.65 34.62
N ASP A 682 14.67 26.01 33.49
CA ASP A 682 16.12 26.29 33.31
C ASP A 682 16.58 27.53 34.11
N GLY A 683 15.74 28.56 34.17
CA GLY A 683 16.03 29.85 34.80
C GLY A 683 16.49 30.97 33.85
N LEU A 684 16.35 30.78 32.54
CA LEU A 684 16.07 31.85 31.58
C LEU A 684 14.57 32.21 31.63
N LEU A 685 14.10 33.02 30.69
CA LEU A 685 12.66 33.25 30.48
C LEU A 685 12.41 33.03 28.99
N ASP A 686 11.26 32.50 28.60
CA ASP A 686 10.97 32.10 27.22
C ASP A 686 11.19 33.27 26.23
N GLY A 687 10.69 34.45 26.57
CA GLY A 687 10.92 35.72 25.87
C GLY A 687 12.34 36.29 25.99
N GLU A 688 13.16 35.89 26.98
CA GLU A 688 14.62 36.11 26.96
C GLU A 688 15.34 35.07 26.09
N GLU A 689 14.82 33.86 25.92
CA GLU A 689 15.38 32.79 25.06
C GLU A 689 15.13 33.05 23.59
N ILE A 690 13.88 33.28 23.19
CA ILE A 690 13.52 33.73 21.83
C ILE A 690 14.28 35.03 21.48
N ALA A 691 14.35 36.00 22.40
CA ALA A 691 15.10 37.24 22.15
C ALA A 691 16.64 37.08 22.22
N SER A 692 17.17 35.90 22.53
CA SER A 692 18.62 35.62 22.54
C SER A 692 19.08 34.48 21.63
N GLY A 693 18.17 33.70 21.03
CA GLY A 693 18.46 32.60 20.11
C GLY A 693 18.95 31.35 20.84
N VAL A 694 18.10 30.80 21.72
CA VAL A 694 18.30 29.49 22.36
C VAL A 694 17.19 28.55 21.88
N PHE A 695 17.55 27.31 21.56
CA PHE A 695 16.72 26.39 20.76
C PHE A 695 15.56 25.78 21.55
N GLY A 696 14.40 25.67 20.89
CA GLY A 696 13.21 24.97 21.39
C GLY A 696 13.34 23.43 21.42
N PRO A 697 12.26 22.73 21.81
CA PRO A 697 12.27 21.29 22.07
C PRO A 697 12.36 20.41 20.81
N GLN A 698 12.85 19.18 20.99
CA GLN A 698 12.99 18.18 19.93
C GLN A 698 11.65 17.49 19.60
N GLN A 699 11.30 17.41 18.31
CA GLN A 699 10.21 16.58 17.79
C GLN A 699 10.72 15.25 17.17
N LEU A 700 9.83 14.29 16.95
CA LEU A 700 10.13 12.90 16.55
C LEU A 700 9.29 12.49 15.34
N ILE A 701 9.96 12.29 14.19
CA ILE A 701 9.31 12.01 12.90
C ILE A 701 8.87 10.55 12.76
N SER A 702 9.75 9.58 13.07
CA SER A 702 9.43 8.15 13.04
C SER A 702 10.34 7.35 13.98
N THR A 703 9.85 6.21 14.45
CA THR A 703 10.64 5.19 15.18
C THR A 703 10.74 3.86 14.42
N LEU A 704 10.26 3.79 13.18
CA LEU A 704 10.14 2.55 12.43
C LEU A 704 11.42 2.20 11.63
N ALA A 705 12.21 3.21 11.20
CA ALA A 705 13.52 3.00 10.56
C ALA A 705 14.65 2.73 11.59
N ASP A 706 15.24 1.53 11.60
CA ASP A 706 16.39 1.17 12.45
C ASP A 706 17.68 1.64 11.75
N GLN A 707 18.18 2.83 12.12
CA GLN A 707 19.32 3.51 11.49
C GLN A 707 19.01 4.17 10.13
N ALA A 708 18.03 5.06 10.11
CA ALA A 708 18.02 6.18 9.17
C ALA A 708 19.36 6.93 9.23
N VAL A 709 20.06 7.05 8.10
CA VAL A 709 21.41 7.64 7.99
C VAL A 709 21.47 8.92 7.19
N ALA A 710 20.51 9.15 6.28
CA ALA A 710 20.35 10.38 5.54
C ALA A 710 18.88 10.80 5.49
N VAL A 711 18.67 12.11 5.45
CA VAL A 711 17.37 12.75 5.29
C VAL A 711 17.50 13.90 4.28
N SER A 712 16.43 14.15 3.53
CA SER A 712 16.29 15.28 2.61
C SER A 712 14.87 15.83 2.71
N THR A 713 14.67 17.04 2.22
CA THR A 713 13.37 17.71 2.22
C THR A 713 13.04 18.23 0.83
N GLY A 714 11.79 18.06 0.43
CA GLY A 714 11.23 18.53 -0.83
C GLY A 714 9.71 18.49 -0.73
N ASP A 715 9.03 19.25 -1.58
CA ASP A 715 7.60 19.18 -1.78
C ASP A 715 7.34 17.95 -2.68
N LEU A 716 6.95 16.82 -2.08
CA LEU A 716 6.84 15.53 -2.78
C LEU A 716 5.41 15.21 -3.21
N ASP A 717 4.40 15.74 -2.51
CA ASP A 717 2.98 15.60 -2.86
C ASP A 717 2.26 16.87 -3.33
N GLY A 718 2.99 17.97 -3.53
CA GLY A 718 2.57 19.11 -4.34
C GLY A 718 1.70 20.12 -3.60
N ASP A 719 1.61 20.01 -2.26
CA ASP A 719 0.83 20.91 -1.41
C ASP A 719 1.52 22.26 -1.16
N GLY A 720 2.85 22.32 -1.35
CA GLY A 720 3.69 23.51 -1.18
C GLY A 720 4.44 23.57 0.15
N ASP A 721 4.24 22.61 1.04
CA ASP A 721 5.03 22.39 2.25
C ASP A 721 6.21 21.43 1.97
N LEU A 722 7.17 21.36 2.88
CA LEU A 722 8.36 20.52 2.71
C LEU A 722 8.22 19.20 3.48
N ASP A 723 8.09 18.11 2.73
CA ASP A 723 8.10 16.74 3.22
C ASP A 723 9.48 16.27 3.64
N VAL A 724 9.54 15.08 4.25
CA VAL A 724 10.79 14.43 4.65
C VAL A 724 10.99 13.10 3.91
N LEU A 725 12.08 13.05 3.15
CA LEU A 725 12.60 11.86 2.47
C LEU A 725 13.74 11.25 3.30
N THR A 726 13.79 9.93 3.43
CA THR A 726 14.69 9.21 4.35
C THR A 726 15.35 8.00 3.69
N ALA A 727 16.56 7.65 4.15
CA ALA A 727 17.28 6.44 3.77
C ALA A 727 17.74 5.66 5.01
N SER A 728 17.43 4.36 5.08
CA SER A 728 17.84 3.46 6.16
C SER A 728 18.93 2.48 5.72
N LEU A 729 20.05 2.47 6.46
CA LEU A 729 21.23 1.65 6.14
C LEU A 729 21.04 0.17 6.51
N VAL A 730 20.06 -0.17 7.35
CA VAL A 730 19.86 -1.54 7.86
C VAL A 730 18.53 -2.15 7.42
N ASP A 731 17.55 -1.32 7.08
CA ASP A 731 16.28 -1.77 6.50
C ASP A 731 16.33 -1.86 4.97
N ASP A 732 17.48 -1.49 4.36
CA ASP A 732 17.74 -1.48 2.90
C ASP A 732 16.74 -0.60 2.12
N GLU A 733 16.28 0.47 2.78
CA GLU A 733 15.04 1.18 2.46
C GLU A 733 15.24 2.68 2.12
N VAL A 734 14.44 3.17 1.18
CA VAL A 734 14.16 4.59 0.96
C VAL A 734 12.66 4.82 1.15
N ALA A 735 12.29 5.83 1.95
CA ALA A 735 10.89 6.14 2.30
C ALA A 735 10.68 7.63 2.56
N TRP A 736 9.42 8.08 2.42
CA TRP A 736 9.04 9.47 2.63
C TRP A 736 7.89 9.62 3.64
N HIS A 737 7.69 10.85 4.12
CA HIS A 737 6.71 11.25 5.12
C HIS A 737 6.12 12.62 4.75
N ALA A 738 4.81 12.68 4.54
CA ALA A 738 4.09 13.92 4.22
C ALA A 738 4.09 14.89 5.42
N ASN A 739 4.32 16.19 5.21
CA ASN A 739 4.28 17.25 6.23
C ASN A 739 2.89 17.89 6.30
N THR A 740 1.94 17.20 6.93
CA THR A 740 0.48 17.39 6.77
C THR A 740 -0.07 18.77 7.19
N ASN A 741 0.76 19.70 7.66
CA ASN A 741 0.32 21.03 8.08
C ASN A 741 1.39 22.13 7.93
N GLY A 742 2.51 21.87 7.24
CA GLY A 742 3.62 22.83 7.09
C GLY A 742 4.37 23.20 8.37
N LEU A 743 3.92 22.77 9.55
CA LEU A 743 4.47 23.09 10.87
C LEU A 743 5.32 21.95 11.45
N GLY A 744 5.56 20.89 10.67
CA GLY A 744 6.39 19.75 11.06
C GLY A 744 5.62 18.59 11.71
N SER A 745 4.31 18.51 11.49
CA SER A 745 3.55 17.29 11.75
C SER A 745 3.73 16.34 10.57
N PHE A 746 4.19 15.10 10.83
CA PHE A 746 4.52 14.16 9.76
C PHE A 746 3.61 12.93 9.77
N GLY A 747 3.10 12.59 8.60
CA GLY A 747 2.26 11.42 8.35
C GLY A 747 3.02 10.07 8.43
N PRO A 748 2.29 8.95 8.27
CA PRO A 748 2.87 7.61 8.30
C PRO A 748 3.91 7.40 7.18
N GLN A 749 4.87 6.52 7.45
CA GLN A 749 5.97 6.17 6.54
C GLN A 749 5.45 5.54 5.24
N ARG A 750 5.82 6.12 4.10
CA ARG A 750 5.50 5.63 2.75
C ARG A 750 6.78 5.11 2.07
N ILE A 751 6.86 3.80 1.87
CA ILE A 751 8.07 3.13 1.34
C ILE A 751 8.17 3.33 -0.18
N ILE A 752 9.28 3.90 -0.65
CA ILE A 752 9.60 4.04 -2.09
C ILE A 752 10.28 2.76 -2.59
N THR A 753 11.24 2.23 -1.84
CA THR A 753 11.90 0.98 -2.21
C THR A 753 12.54 0.27 -1.02
N THR A 754 12.65 -1.06 -1.12
CA THR A 754 13.50 -1.92 -0.27
C THR A 754 14.60 -2.63 -1.10
N LEU A 755 14.96 -2.06 -2.27
CA LEU A 755 15.99 -2.58 -3.20
C LEU A 755 17.26 -1.73 -3.18
N ALA A 756 17.47 -1.02 -2.07
CA ALA A 756 18.51 -0.03 -1.88
C ALA A 756 19.49 -0.53 -0.82
N ASP A 757 20.09 -1.70 -1.02
CA ASP A 757 20.96 -2.39 -0.04
C ASP A 757 22.00 -1.44 0.59
N GLY A 758 21.86 -1.19 1.90
CA GLY A 758 22.65 -0.19 2.61
C GLY A 758 22.43 1.24 2.10
N ALA A 759 21.18 1.71 1.98
CA ALA A 759 20.84 3.07 1.56
C ALA A 759 21.56 4.10 2.47
N ALA A 760 22.46 4.88 1.87
CA ALA A 760 23.43 5.72 2.59
C ALA A 760 23.20 7.22 2.40
N SER A 761 22.57 7.61 1.28
CA SER A 761 22.22 8.99 0.96
C SER A 761 20.94 9.00 0.13
N VAL A 762 20.10 10.02 0.35
CA VAL A 762 18.96 10.32 -0.50
C VAL A 762 18.79 11.83 -0.62
N ILE A 763 18.33 12.31 -1.78
CA ILE A 763 17.89 13.69 -1.99
C ILE A 763 16.55 13.73 -2.74
N ALA A 764 15.75 14.76 -2.49
CA ALA A 764 14.61 15.13 -3.31
C ALA A 764 15.05 16.15 -4.37
N THR A 765 14.75 15.91 -5.65
CA THR A 765 15.06 16.82 -6.77
C THR A 765 14.27 16.40 -8.01
N ASP A 766 13.79 17.36 -8.80
CA ASP A 766 13.31 17.13 -10.17
C ASP A 766 14.48 16.60 -11.04
N VAL A 767 14.38 15.38 -11.58
CA VAL A 767 15.40 14.72 -12.42
C VAL A 767 15.01 14.70 -13.90
N ASP A 768 13.72 14.73 -14.22
CA ASP A 768 13.20 14.59 -15.58
C ASP A 768 12.56 15.88 -16.17
N GLY A 769 12.63 16.98 -15.41
CA GLY A 769 12.28 18.33 -15.82
C GLY A 769 10.77 18.58 -15.96
N ASP A 770 9.91 17.73 -15.42
CA ASP A 770 8.46 17.91 -15.45
C ASP A 770 7.96 18.97 -14.44
N GLY A 771 8.71 19.18 -13.37
CA GLY A 771 8.49 20.16 -12.31
C GLY A 771 8.16 19.56 -10.93
N ASP A 772 8.01 18.23 -10.85
CA ASP A 772 7.69 17.48 -9.64
C ASP A 772 8.98 16.91 -9.00
N ALA A 773 9.01 16.70 -7.68
CA ALA A 773 10.23 16.29 -7.00
C ALA A 773 10.42 14.75 -6.98
N ASP A 774 11.45 14.26 -7.68
CA ASP A 774 11.85 12.85 -7.66
C ASP A 774 12.71 12.50 -6.45
N ALA A 775 12.85 11.20 -6.16
CA ALA A 775 13.81 10.69 -5.20
C ALA A 775 15.09 10.20 -5.90
N LEU A 776 16.27 10.56 -5.38
CA LEU A 776 17.58 10.12 -5.87
C LEU A 776 18.42 9.56 -4.72
N SER A 777 18.93 8.32 -4.84
CA SER A 777 19.60 7.60 -3.76
C SER A 777 21.00 7.06 -4.12
N ALA A 778 21.83 6.88 -3.08
CA ALA A 778 23.05 6.11 -3.11
C ALA A 778 22.95 4.94 -2.12
N SER A 779 23.30 3.73 -2.60
CA SER A 779 23.23 2.48 -1.84
C SER A 779 24.61 1.83 -1.76
N ARG A 780 25.03 1.57 -0.52
CA ARG A 780 26.43 1.31 -0.16
C ARG A 780 26.82 -0.15 -0.30
N ASP A 781 25.89 -1.07 -0.09
CA ASP A 781 26.21 -2.50 -0.02
C ASP A 781 25.91 -3.24 -1.34
N ASP A 782 25.25 -2.58 -2.33
CA ASP A 782 25.10 -3.02 -3.73
C ASP A 782 25.79 -2.13 -4.79
N ASP A 783 26.62 -1.17 -4.36
CA ASP A 783 27.46 -0.29 -5.21
C ASP A 783 26.67 0.62 -6.18
N ARG A 784 25.42 0.99 -5.83
CA ARG A 784 24.43 1.60 -6.74
C ARG A 784 24.18 3.10 -6.51
N ILE A 785 23.96 3.82 -7.61
CA ILE A 785 23.25 5.11 -7.66
C ILE A 785 21.96 4.90 -8.48
N ALA A 786 20.81 5.33 -7.97
CA ALA A 786 19.51 5.16 -8.63
C ALA A 786 18.54 6.30 -8.32
N TRP A 787 17.57 6.53 -9.20
CA TRP A 787 16.48 7.49 -9.00
C TRP A 787 15.10 6.83 -9.16
N TYR A 788 14.06 7.51 -8.71
CA TYR A 788 12.67 7.05 -8.67
C TYR A 788 11.78 8.24 -9.06
N GLU A 789 11.18 8.12 -10.25
CA GLU A 789 10.29 9.11 -10.89
C GLU A 789 9.03 9.36 -10.02
N ASN A 790 8.60 10.61 -9.84
CA ASN A 790 7.37 11.01 -9.16
C ASN A 790 6.40 11.66 -10.17
N PRO A 791 5.85 10.89 -11.14
CA PRO A 791 5.32 11.37 -12.43
C PRO A 791 4.00 12.16 -12.37
N ASN A 792 3.60 12.60 -11.17
CA ASN A 792 2.42 13.42 -10.92
C ASN A 792 2.59 14.39 -9.74
N GLY A 793 3.74 14.39 -9.07
CA GLY A 793 3.98 15.24 -7.90
C GLY A 793 3.03 14.97 -6.73
N LEU A 794 2.46 13.77 -6.60
CA LEU A 794 1.56 13.38 -5.49
C LEU A 794 2.19 12.29 -4.59
N GLY A 795 3.52 12.25 -4.52
CA GLY A 795 4.29 11.32 -3.69
C GLY A 795 4.20 9.84 -4.10
N SER A 796 3.86 9.57 -5.37
CA SER A 796 3.66 8.23 -5.93
C SER A 796 4.83 7.82 -6.83
N PHE A 797 5.82 7.14 -6.26
CA PHE A 797 7.09 6.88 -6.94
C PHE A 797 7.09 5.66 -7.88
N GLY A 798 7.74 5.80 -9.03
CA GLY A 798 7.96 4.78 -10.05
C GLY A 798 9.09 3.79 -9.72
N PRO A 799 9.32 2.80 -10.59
CA PRO A 799 10.30 1.75 -10.36
C PRO A 799 11.75 2.27 -10.43
N GLN A 800 12.63 1.70 -9.60
CA GLN A 800 14.05 2.04 -9.48
C GLN A 800 14.78 2.14 -10.84
N GLN A 801 15.20 3.34 -11.21
CA GLN A 801 16.04 3.61 -12.38
C GLN A 801 17.51 3.65 -11.98
N THR A 802 18.27 2.61 -12.34
CA THR A 802 19.71 2.53 -12.01
C THR A 802 20.54 3.42 -12.92
N ILE A 803 21.19 4.42 -12.34
CA ILE A 803 22.16 5.30 -13.02
C ILE A 803 23.50 4.56 -13.19
N THR A 804 23.98 3.91 -12.13
CA THR A 804 25.21 3.12 -12.18
C THR A 804 25.25 2.01 -11.11
N THR A 805 26.10 1.02 -11.35
CA THR A 805 26.58 0.03 -10.35
C THR A 805 28.12 -0.06 -10.38
N LEU A 806 28.78 1.09 -10.54
CA LEU A 806 30.24 1.25 -10.68
C LEU A 806 30.82 2.19 -9.62
N ALA A 807 30.03 2.52 -8.60
CA ALA A 807 30.44 3.38 -7.48
C ALA A 807 30.62 2.47 -6.26
N ASP A 808 31.79 1.82 -6.15
CA ASP A 808 32.02 0.75 -5.17
C ASP A 808 31.92 1.34 -3.75
N GLY A 809 30.90 0.92 -2.99
CA GLY A 809 30.55 1.52 -1.70
C GLY A 809 30.04 2.96 -1.81
N ALA A 810 29.05 3.23 -2.66
CA ALA A 810 28.42 4.54 -2.79
C ALA A 810 27.91 5.07 -1.42
N THR A 811 28.28 6.30 -1.07
CA THR A 811 27.97 6.89 0.26
C THR A 811 27.24 8.22 0.20
N SER A 812 27.33 8.95 -0.90
CA SER A 812 26.69 10.25 -1.08
C SER A 812 26.33 10.46 -2.55
N VAL A 813 25.17 11.06 -2.76
CA VAL A 813 24.68 11.53 -4.06
C VAL A 813 24.29 13.00 -3.94
N PHE A 814 24.51 13.77 -5.01
CA PHE A 814 24.08 15.17 -5.13
C PHE A 814 23.63 15.44 -6.57
N ALA A 815 22.77 16.42 -6.78
CA ALA A 815 22.26 16.79 -8.10
C ALA A 815 22.43 18.29 -8.40
N ALA A 816 22.83 18.62 -9.62
CA ALA A 816 23.02 19.98 -10.12
C ALA A 816 23.20 19.96 -11.65
N ASP A 817 22.87 21.06 -12.34
CA ASP A 817 23.28 21.28 -13.74
C ASP A 817 24.80 21.54 -13.80
N VAL A 818 25.59 20.52 -14.18
CA VAL A 818 27.08 20.57 -14.14
C VAL A 818 27.67 20.97 -15.49
N ASP A 819 26.99 20.71 -16.61
CA ASP A 819 27.47 21.07 -17.95
C ASP A 819 26.79 22.29 -18.61
N GLY A 820 25.87 22.93 -17.88
CA GLY A 820 25.29 24.24 -18.16
C GLY A 820 24.25 24.22 -19.28
N ASP A 821 23.67 23.06 -19.58
CA ASP A 821 22.66 22.91 -20.63
C ASP A 821 21.22 23.08 -20.12
N GLY A 822 21.02 23.00 -18.80
CA GLY A 822 19.77 23.25 -18.08
C GLY A 822 19.10 22.00 -17.52
N ASP A 823 19.65 20.81 -17.79
CA ASP A 823 19.15 19.53 -17.32
C ASP A 823 19.85 19.14 -15.99
N VAL A 824 19.18 18.41 -15.09
CA VAL A 824 19.73 18.09 -13.76
C VAL A 824 20.65 16.88 -13.84
N ASP A 825 21.96 17.08 -13.66
CA ASP A 825 22.96 16.01 -13.60
C ASP A 825 23.11 15.41 -12.20
N VAL A 826 23.73 14.23 -12.13
CA VAL A 826 24.01 13.52 -10.88
C VAL A 826 25.51 13.43 -10.60
N LEU A 827 25.87 13.59 -9.33
CA LEU A 827 27.21 13.44 -8.76
C LEU A 827 27.21 12.38 -7.67
N SER A 828 28.29 11.61 -7.54
CA SER A 828 28.44 10.60 -6.48
C SER A 828 29.81 10.62 -5.80
N ALA A 829 29.83 10.12 -4.55
CA ALA A 829 31.04 9.75 -3.82
C ALA A 829 30.98 8.28 -3.38
N SER A 830 32.08 7.54 -3.55
CA SER A 830 32.19 6.11 -3.25
C SER A 830 33.39 5.79 -2.34
N GLU A 831 33.13 5.10 -1.22
CA GLU A 831 34.11 4.89 -0.13
C GLU A 831 35.14 3.79 -0.47
N SER A 832 34.83 2.84 -1.38
CA SER A 832 35.68 1.67 -1.62
C SER A 832 36.60 1.77 -2.84
N ASP A 833 36.36 2.70 -3.76
CA ASP A 833 37.17 2.96 -4.96
C ASP A 833 37.89 4.34 -4.97
N ASP A 834 37.68 5.16 -3.95
CA ASP A 834 38.26 6.51 -3.76
C ASP A 834 37.79 7.54 -4.82
N GLU A 835 36.63 7.31 -5.47
CA GLU A 835 36.16 8.11 -6.60
C GLU A 835 35.12 9.19 -6.23
N ILE A 836 35.22 10.32 -6.93
CA ILE A 836 34.13 11.29 -7.12
C ILE A 836 33.79 11.28 -8.61
N ALA A 837 32.52 11.08 -8.96
CA ALA A 837 32.07 10.91 -10.34
C ALA A 837 30.83 11.75 -10.66
N TRP A 838 30.66 12.02 -11.95
CA TRP A 838 29.55 12.77 -12.56
C TRP A 838 28.89 11.95 -13.67
N TYR A 839 27.57 12.10 -13.79
CA TYR A 839 26.71 11.43 -14.76
C TYR A 839 25.82 12.51 -15.41
N ALA A 840 26.12 12.86 -16.66
CA ALA A 840 25.35 13.87 -17.40
C ALA A 840 23.94 13.35 -17.75
N ASN A 841 22.89 14.15 -17.57
CA ASN A 841 21.52 13.83 -17.94
C ASN A 841 21.29 14.18 -19.42
N THR A 842 21.43 13.20 -20.32
CA THR A 842 21.69 13.48 -21.74
C THR A 842 20.46 13.82 -22.59
N ASP A 843 19.27 13.79 -22.01
CA ASP A 843 18.02 14.16 -22.66
C ASP A 843 17.06 14.99 -21.79
N GLY A 844 17.50 15.36 -20.57
CA GLY A 844 16.68 16.05 -19.57
C GLY A 844 15.51 15.22 -19.05
N LEU A 845 15.45 13.91 -19.32
CA LEU A 845 14.35 13.01 -18.93
C LEU A 845 14.89 11.81 -18.12
N GLY A 846 15.99 12.02 -17.37
CA GLY A 846 16.65 11.00 -16.57
C GLY A 846 17.47 9.95 -17.34
N SER A 847 17.79 10.15 -18.63
CA SER A 847 18.71 9.26 -19.37
C SER A 847 20.18 9.64 -19.17
N PHE A 848 20.81 9.05 -18.17
CA PHE A 848 22.20 9.35 -17.81
C PHE A 848 23.27 8.80 -18.76
N GLY A 849 24.29 9.61 -19.00
CA GLY A 849 25.50 9.29 -19.74
C GLY A 849 26.47 8.39 -18.97
N PRO A 850 27.56 7.93 -19.62
CA PRO A 850 28.56 7.10 -18.96
C PRO A 850 29.32 7.91 -17.88
N GLN A 851 29.57 7.28 -16.73
CA GLN A 851 30.38 7.79 -15.61
C GLN A 851 31.62 8.59 -16.08
N GLN A 852 31.69 9.86 -15.68
CA GLN A 852 32.87 10.71 -15.81
C GLN A 852 33.53 10.87 -14.45
N ILE A 853 34.74 10.32 -14.30
CA ILE A 853 35.49 10.38 -13.05
C ILE A 853 36.14 11.77 -12.92
N ILE A 854 35.74 12.51 -11.88
CA ILE A 854 36.31 13.82 -11.53
C ILE A 854 37.67 13.62 -10.84
N THR A 855 37.72 12.70 -9.87
CA THR A 855 38.95 12.36 -9.15
C THR A 855 38.95 10.91 -8.65
N THR A 856 40.16 10.37 -8.44
CA THR A 856 40.43 9.11 -7.72
C THR A 856 41.47 9.36 -6.60
N LEU A 857 41.42 10.57 -6.02
CA LEU A 857 42.39 11.10 -5.05
C LEU A 857 41.75 11.46 -3.71
N ALA A 858 40.50 11.05 -3.49
CA ALA A 858 39.73 11.28 -2.28
C ALA A 858 39.67 9.94 -1.52
N ASP A 859 40.69 9.64 -0.70
CA ASP A 859 40.90 8.32 -0.05
C ASP A 859 39.72 8.05 0.91
N GLY A 860 38.87 7.08 0.55
CA GLY A 860 37.55 6.87 1.17
C GLY A 860 36.62 8.10 1.04
N ALA A 861 36.21 8.44 -0.18
CA ALA A 861 35.24 9.50 -0.43
C ALA A 861 33.91 9.22 0.29
N THR A 862 33.35 10.24 0.96
CA THR A 862 32.14 10.10 1.81
C THR A 862 31.03 11.11 1.55
N SER A 863 31.35 12.24 0.91
CA SER A 863 30.37 13.28 0.59
C SER A 863 30.82 14.06 -0.63
N VAL A 864 29.85 14.38 -1.49
CA VAL A 864 29.99 15.27 -2.64
C VAL A 864 28.94 16.39 -2.54
N PHE A 865 29.29 17.59 -2.98
CA PHE A 865 28.39 18.74 -3.07
C PHE A 865 28.78 19.59 -4.28
N ALA A 866 27.85 20.33 -4.89
CA ALA A 866 28.12 21.14 -6.07
C ALA A 866 27.53 22.55 -5.99
N VAL A 867 28.33 23.55 -6.35
CA VAL A 867 27.99 24.98 -6.33
C VAL A 867 29.08 25.76 -7.07
N ASP A 868 28.78 26.94 -7.60
CA ASP A 868 29.79 27.90 -8.09
C ASP A 868 30.65 28.41 -6.92
N VAL A 869 31.91 27.95 -6.82
CA VAL A 869 32.84 28.28 -5.71
C VAL A 869 33.75 29.47 -6.05
N ASP A 870 34.02 29.72 -7.34
CA ASP A 870 34.90 30.79 -7.80
C ASP A 870 34.20 32.00 -8.49
N GLY A 871 32.87 31.99 -8.48
CA GLY A 871 32.00 33.11 -8.83
C GLY A 871 31.98 33.42 -10.33
N ASP A 872 32.36 32.47 -11.18
CA ASP A 872 32.43 32.65 -12.63
C ASP A 872 31.15 32.22 -13.38
N GLY A 873 30.26 31.49 -12.70
CA GLY A 873 28.94 31.06 -13.15
C GLY A 873 28.85 29.59 -13.57
N ASP A 874 29.96 28.85 -13.54
CA ASP A 874 30.01 27.41 -13.83
C ASP A 874 29.93 26.62 -12.50
N VAL A 875 29.23 25.48 -12.47
CA VAL A 875 29.06 24.68 -11.22
C VAL A 875 30.32 23.88 -10.90
N ASP A 876 30.97 24.19 -9.77
CA ASP A 876 32.12 23.45 -9.25
C ASP A 876 31.70 22.28 -8.34
N VAL A 877 32.65 21.38 -8.05
CA VAL A 877 32.42 20.22 -7.17
C VAL A 877 33.31 20.28 -5.94
N LEU A 878 32.73 19.94 -4.79
CA LEU A 878 33.35 19.78 -3.47
C LEU A 878 33.33 18.32 -3.04
N SER A 879 34.33 17.89 -2.27
CA SER A 879 34.39 16.54 -1.70
C SER A 879 34.91 16.50 -0.25
N ALA A 880 34.48 15.48 0.49
CA ALA A 880 35.04 15.07 1.77
C ALA A 880 35.52 13.62 1.71
N SER A 881 36.75 13.37 2.19
CA SER A 881 37.36 12.03 2.21
C SER A 881 37.87 11.62 3.59
N ALA A 882 37.48 10.41 4.00
CA ALA A 882 37.51 9.97 5.38
C ALA A 882 38.79 9.24 5.80
N LEU A 883 39.67 8.89 4.86
CA LEU A 883 40.92 8.14 5.10
C LEU A 883 42.19 9.00 4.90
N ASP A 884 42.10 10.14 4.21
CA ASP A 884 43.16 11.15 4.07
C ASP A 884 42.91 12.47 4.83
N ASP A 885 41.78 12.57 5.55
CA ASP A 885 41.38 13.71 6.40
C ASP A 885 41.16 15.03 5.62
N GLU A 886 40.76 14.92 4.34
CA GLU A 886 40.75 16.04 3.37
C GLU A 886 39.34 16.58 3.05
N ILE A 887 39.27 17.92 2.88
CA ILE A 887 38.18 18.60 2.16
C ILE A 887 38.81 19.29 0.95
N ALA A 888 38.25 19.07 -0.24
CA ALA A 888 38.80 19.58 -1.50
C ALA A 888 37.70 20.11 -2.44
N TRP A 889 38.11 20.92 -3.42
CA TRP A 889 37.25 21.36 -4.52
C TRP A 889 37.91 21.23 -5.89
N TYR A 890 37.10 21.19 -6.95
CA TYR A 890 37.50 20.96 -8.33
C TYR A 890 36.77 21.97 -9.24
N ALA A 891 37.51 22.94 -9.77
CA ALA A 891 36.95 23.98 -10.62
C ALA A 891 36.44 23.44 -11.97
N ASN A 892 35.25 23.80 -12.42
CA ASN A 892 34.66 23.41 -13.71
C ASN A 892 35.14 24.32 -14.84
N THR A 893 36.35 24.07 -15.35
CA THR A 893 37.13 25.06 -16.11
C THR A 893 36.62 25.44 -17.50
N ASP A 894 35.51 24.89 -17.95
CA ASP A 894 34.86 25.23 -19.22
C ASP A 894 33.33 25.30 -19.19
N GLY A 895 32.70 25.20 -18.01
CA GLY A 895 31.23 25.16 -17.87
C GLY A 895 30.60 24.05 -18.69
N SER A 896 31.27 22.90 -18.79
CA SER A 896 30.82 21.73 -19.57
C SER A 896 31.39 20.42 -19.00
N GLY A 897 31.62 20.37 -17.68
CA GLY A 897 32.13 19.20 -16.96
C GLY A 897 33.65 18.94 -17.08
N SER A 898 34.47 19.88 -17.59
CA SER A 898 35.94 19.71 -17.61
C SER A 898 36.61 20.21 -16.33
N PHE A 899 36.65 19.35 -15.32
CA PHE A 899 37.24 19.66 -14.02
C PHE A 899 38.76 19.90 -14.00
N GLY A 900 39.16 20.90 -13.22
CA GLY A 900 40.54 21.25 -12.93
C GLY A 900 41.22 20.31 -11.93
N PRO A 901 42.51 20.55 -11.62
CA PRO A 901 43.20 19.77 -10.60
C PRO A 901 42.65 20.08 -9.19
N GLN A 902 42.54 19.04 -8.35
CA GLN A 902 42.20 19.12 -6.92
C GLN A 902 42.83 20.33 -6.20
N GLN A 903 41.98 21.17 -5.60
CA GLN A 903 42.38 22.27 -4.71
C GLN A 903 42.01 21.90 -3.28
N ILE A 904 43.03 21.68 -2.44
CA ILE A 904 42.84 21.26 -1.04
C ILE A 904 42.46 22.45 -0.18
N ILE A 905 41.29 22.39 0.47
CA ILE A 905 40.81 23.38 1.43
C ILE A 905 41.45 23.12 2.79
N THR A 906 41.38 21.88 3.27
CA THR A 906 41.97 21.46 4.54
C THR A 906 42.44 20.00 4.53
N THR A 907 43.39 19.67 5.41
CA THR A 907 43.80 18.30 5.78
C THR A 907 43.80 18.16 7.31
N LEU A 908 42.79 18.76 7.95
CA LEU A 908 42.66 18.93 9.41
C LEU A 908 41.25 18.55 9.89
N ALA A 909 40.48 17.85 9.05
CA ALA A 909 39.16 17.34 9.34
C ALA A 909 39.32 15.83 9.58
N ASP A 910 39.70 15.43 10.80
CA ASP A 910 40.12 14.04 11.09
C ASP A 910 38.92 13.08 10.84
N SER A 911 39.02 12.24 9.81
CA SER A 911 37.91 11.51 9.16
C SER A 911 36.73 12.43 8.81
N ALA A 912 36.94 13.30 7.81
CA ALA A 912 35.87 14.07 7.18
C ALA A 912 34.73 13.16 6.71
N ARG A 913 33.47 13.57 6.92
CA ARG A 913 32.26 12.80 6.58
C ARG A 913 31.26 13.54 5.72
N SER A 914 31.25 14.86 5.78
CA SER A 914 30.32 15.69 5.03
C SER A 914 30.96 17.03 4.69
N VAL A 915 30.70 17.50 3.48
CA VAL A 915 31.00 18.84 3.00
C VAL A 915 29.70 19.51 2.54
N PHE A 916 29.56 20.80 2.80
CA PHE A 916 28.44 21.62 2.33
C PHE A 916 28.96 23.03 2.03
N ALA A 917 28.23 23.82 1.24
CA ALA A 917 28.63 25.19 0.93
C ALA A 917 27.45 26.16 0.80
N ALA A 918 27.62 27.37 1.35
CA ALA A 918 26.62 28.44 1.43
C ALA A 918 27.31 29.79 1.75
N ASP A 919 26.62 30.92 1.59
CA ASP A 919 27.10 32.23 2.08
C ASP A 919 26.86 32.36 3.60
N VAL A 920 27.77 31.83 4.42
CA VAL A 920 27.63 31.69 5.89
C VAL A 920 27.85 33.02 6.64
N ASP A 921 28.35 34.05 5.96
CA ASP A 921 28.79 35.32 6.53
C ASP A 921 28.02 36.54 5.96
N GLY A 922 27.30 36.35 4.85
CA GLY A 922 26.36 37.30 4.24
C GLY A 922 27.07 38.34 3.36
N ASP A 923 28.22 38.01 2.79
CA ASP A 923 29.01 38.92 1.95
C ASP A 923 28.87 38.69 0.43
N GLY A 924 28.24 37.57 0.05
CA GLY A 924 27.90 37.19 -1.32
C GLY A 924 28.86 36.18 -1.97
N ASP A 925 29.93 35.78 -1.28
CA ASP A 925 30.87 34.75 -1.73
C ASP A 925 30.51 33.39 -1.07
N VAL A 926 30.63 32.27 -1.80
CA VAL A 926 30.23 30.94 -1.29
C VAL A 926 31.31 30.36 -0.38
N ASP A 927 30.98 30.16 0.90
CA ASP A 927 31.85 29.54 1.90
C ASP A 927 31.68 28.01 1.97
N VAL A 928 32.66 27.32 2.54
CA VAL A 928 32.62 25.86 2.75
C VAL A 928 32.48 25.50 4.23
N LEU A 929 31.68 24.48 4.50
CA LEU A 929 31.46 23.83 5.79
C LEU A 929 31.90 22.37 5.74
N SER A 930 32.36 21.81 6.85
CA SER A 930 32.67 20.38 6.96
C SER A 930 32.32 19.78 8.33
N ALA A 931 31.94 18.50 8.33
CA ALA A 931 31.84 17.66 9.52
C ALA A 931 32.95 16.60 9.54
N SER A 932 33.59 16.40 10.70
CA SER A 932 34.64 15.39 10.89
C SER A 932 34.46 14.55 12.16
N ALA A 933 34.65 13.24 12.00
CA ALA A 933 34.16 12.24 12.94
C ALA A 933 35.17 11.80 14.03
N LEU A 934 36.47 12.09 13.87
CA LEU A 934 37.49 11.67 14.85
C LEU A 934 38.00 12.80 15.75
N ASP A 935 37.73 14.07 15.38
CA ASP A 935 38.01 15.27 16.17
C ASP A 935 36.75 15.94 16.79
N ASP A 936 35.57 15.37 16.52
CA ASP A 936 34.25 15.82 16.99
C ASP A 936 33.86 17.23 16.47
N GLU A 937 34.37 17.64 15.29
CA GLU A 937 34.35 19.03 14.81
C GLU A 937 33.34 19.31 13.67
N ILE A 938 32.67 20.47 13.76
CA ILE A 938 32.09 21.18 12.62
C ILE A 938 32.93 22.43 12.37
N ALA A 939 33.38 22.62 11.12
CA ALA A 939 34.28 23.70 10.73
C ALA A 939 33.74 24.50 9.55
N TRP A 940 34.21 25.75 9.45
CA TRP A 940 33.91 26.73 8.40
C TRP A 940 35.19 27.28 7.78
N TYR A 941 35.15 27.53 6.47
CA TYR A 941 36.24 28.05 5.66
C TYR A 941 35.72 29.23 4.82
N GLU A 942 36.03 30.44 5.28
CA GLU A 942 35.70 31.73 4.63
C GLU A 942 36.33 31.84 3.22
N ASN A 943 35.56 32.06 2.15
CA ASN A 943 36.03 32.22 0.78
C ASN A 943 36.50 33.67 0.54
N THR A 944 37.68 33.99 1.09
CA THR A 944 38.14 35.37 1.33
C THR A 944 38.35 36.29 0.11
N ASP A 945 38.12 35.81 -1.11
CA ASP A 945 38.14 36.61 -2.33
C ASP A 945 37.09 36.27 -3.40
N GLY A 946 36.12 35.39 -3.08
CA GLY A 946 35.08 34.93 -4.02
C GLY A 946 35.65 34.23 -5.25
N LEU A 947 36.86 33.66 -5.16
CA LEU A 947 37.58 32.98 -6.25
C LEU A 947 38.18 31.65 -5.76
N GLY A 948 37.53 31.00 -4.79
CA GLY A 948 37.98 29.75 -4.16
C GLY A 948 39.24 29.87 -3.28
N SER A 949 39.61 31.07 -2.80
CA SER A 949 40.74 31.25 -1.87
C SER A 949 40.32 31.20 -0.41
N PHE A 950 40.22 29.98 0.12
CA PHE A 950 39.76 29.75 1.49
C PHE A 950 40.71 30.26 2.60
N GLY A 951 40.09 30.80 3.64
CA GLY A 951 40.71 31.24 4.88
C GLY A 951 41.15 30.09 5.78
N PRO A 952 41.78 30.39 6.94
CA PRO A 952 42.11 29.36 7.91
C PRO A 952 40.84 28.81 8.57
N GLN A 953 40.77 27.49 8.76
CA GLN A 953 39.73 26.77 9.52
C GLN A 953 39.20 27.55 10.73
N GLN A 954 37.89 27.82 10.73
CA GLN A 954 37.15 28.36 11.86
C GLN A 954 36.28 27.26 12.46
N ILE A 955 36.61 26.84 13.67
CA ILE A 955 35.84 25.86 14.43
C ILE A 955 34.48 26.47 14.80
N ILE A 956 33.37 25.90 14.29
CA ILE A 956 32.01 26.25 14.72
C ILE A 956 31.72 25.58 16.06
N THR A 957 31.93 24.27 16.15
CA THR A 957 31.74 23.49 17.39
C THR A 957 32.65 22.27 17.44
N THR A 958 33.03 21.86 18.66
CA THR A 958 33.67 20.56 18.93
C THR A 958 32.81 19.71 19.89
N LEU A 959 31.49 19.89 19.81
CA LEU A 959 30.50 19.23 20.66
C LEU A 959 29.68 18.17 19.90
N ALA A 960 29.82 18.12 18.57
CA ALA A 960 29.19 17.13 17.70
C ALA A 960 30.05 15.85 17.75
N ILE A 961 29.80 15.00 18.75
CA ILE A 961 30.62 13.81 19.02
C ILE A 961 30.52 12.84 17.84
N ALA A 962 31.63 12.58 17.16
CA ALA A 962 31.65 11.93 15.86
C ALA A 962 30.61 12.53 14.90
N ALA A 963 30.84 13.78 14.49
CA ALA A 963 30.02 14.48 13.52
C ALA A 963 29.98 13.72 12.18
N THR A 964 28.78 13.49 11.65
CA THR A 964 28.55 12.70 10.43
C THR A 964 28.01 13.54 9.27
N SER A 965 27.25 14.59 9.54
CA SER A 965 26.68 15.48 8.52
C SER A 965 26.72 16.94 8.94
N VAL A 966 26.87 17.84 7.97
CA VAL A 966 26.66 19.30 8.09
C VAL A 966 25.80 19.79 6.92
N PHE A 967 24.88 20.70 7.21
CA PHE A 967 24.03 21.37 6.22
C PHE A 967 23.87 22.84 6.61
N ALA A 968 23.52 23.72 5.66
CA ALA A 968 23.24 25.11 5.95
C ALA A 968 22.10 25.66 5.08
N SER A 969 21.15 26.34 5.73
CA SER A 969 20.03 27.04 5.10
C SER A 969 19.53 28.10 6.08
N ASP A 970 18.69 29.02 5.62
CA ASP A 970 17.87 29.90 6.45
C ASP A 970 16.64 29.10 6.89
N VAL A 971 16.69 28.46 8.07
CA VAL A 971 15.68 27.46 8.49
C VAL A 971 14.49 28.12 9.18
N ASP A 972 14.68 29.27 9.82
CA ASP A 972 13.61 30.04 10.48
C ASP A 972 13.11 31.25 9.64
N GLY A 973 13.70 31.47 8.46
CA GLY A 973 13.28 32.51 7.52
C GLY A 973 13.66 33.94 7.93
N ASP A 974 14.61 34.11 8.87
CA ASP A 974 15.03 35.41 9.37
C ASP A 974 16.02 36.16 8.43
N GLY A 975 16.65 35.43 7.51
CA GLY A 975 17.55 35.94 6.48
C GLY A 975 19.05 35.91 6.82
N ASP A 976 19.45 35.37 7.99
CA ASP A 976 20.81 34.91 8.27
C ASP A 976 20.90 33.37 8.00
N VAL A 977 22.06 32.84 7.62
CA VAL A 977 22.22 31.39 7.31
C VAL A 977 22.54 30.57 8.57
N ASP A 978 21.76 29.52 8.82
CA ASP A 978 21.94 28.57 9.92
C ASP A 978 22.89 27.43 9.56
N VAL A 979 23.44 26.77 10.59
CA VAL A 979 24.24 25.55 10.41
C VAL A 979 23.65 24.40 11.22
N LEU A 980 23.24 23.35 10.51
CA LEU A 980 22.72 22.11 11.06
C LEU A 980 23.82 21.04 11.08
N SER A 981 23.77 20.11 12.04
CA SER A 981 24.69 18.96 12.05
C SER A 981 24.14 17.73 12.77
N ALA A 982 24.56 16.54 12.33
CA ALA A 982 24.25 15.25 12.94
C ALA A 982 25.50 14.62 13.59
N SER A 983 25.32 13.89 14.70
CA SER A 983 26.45 13.30 15.45
C SER A 983 26.09 12.05 16.27
N ALA A 984 27.05 11.15 16.47
CA ALA A 984 26.83 9.87 17.15
C ALA A 984 26.92 9.96 18.69
N GLY A 985 25.76 9.87 19.34
CA GLY A 985 25.63 9.95 20.80
C GLY A 985 26.42 8.88 21.56
N THR A 986 27.34 9.29 22.45
CA THR A 986 27.92 8.38 23.46
C THR A 986 27.67 8.85 24.90
N THR A 987 26.65 8.25 25.54
CA THR A 987 26.37 8.47 26.97
C THR A 987 27.51 7.97 27.86
N ARG A 988 28.44 8.86 28.25
CA ARG A 988 29.48 8.54 29.25
C ARG A 988 28.94 8.59 30.68
N SER A 989 28.27 7.53 31.11
CA SER A 989 28.14 7.19 32.54
C SER A 989 28.11 5.68 32.83
N PRO A 990 28.64 5.23 33.99
CA PRO A 990 29.06 3.84 34.15
C PRO A 990 27.96 2.91 34.71
N GLY A 991 27.10 2.37 33.84
CA GLY A 991 26.22 1.26 34.22
C GLY A 991 25.23 0.82 33.16
N MET A 992 25.37 -0.42 32.68
CA MET A 992 24.51 -1.13 31.72
C MET A 992 24.67 -0.73 30.23
N ARG A 993 24.38 -1.70 29.35
CA ARG A 993 24.31 -1.67 27.86
C ARG A 993 22.87 -2.13 27.53
N THR A 994 22.17 -1.82 26.43
CA THR A 994 22.39 -1.30 25.05
C THR A 994 21.19 -0.36 24.73
N ARG A 995 21.06 0.46 23.66
CA ARG A 995 21.58 0.55 22.27
C ARG A 995 22.04 2.01 21.97
N THR A 996 22.21 2.38 20.70
CA THR A 996 22.73 3.67 20.20
C THR A 996 21.62 4.57 19.67
N ASP A 997 21.44 5.74 20.30
CA ASP A 997 20.62 6.82 19.76
C ASP A 997 21.53 7.79 18.98
N GLN A 998 21.21 8.04 17.70
CA GLN A 998 21.77 9.13 16.89
C GLN A 998 20.92 10.40 17.11
N GLY A 999 21.47 11.60 16.86
CA GLY A 999 20.71 12.84 16.98
C GLY A 999 21.23 13.98 16.10
N ALA A 1000 20.29 14.67 15.45
CA ALA A 1000 20.52 15.92 14.72
C ALA A 1000 20.38 17.14 15.65
N SER A 1001 21.00 18.27 15.28
CA SER A 1001 20.86 19.55 15.98
C SER A 1001 21.07 20.75 15.05
N VAL A 1002 20.22 21.77 15.20
CA VAL A 1002 20.25 23.04 14.45
C VAL A 1002 20.95 24.12 15.28
N ARG A 1003 21.66 25.07 14.64
CA ARG A 1003 22.19 26.29 15.31
C ARG A 1003 22.13 27.55 14.45
N SER A 1004 21.27 28.50 14.83
CA SER A 1004 21.19 29.86 14.26
C SER A 1004 22.17 30.86 14.89
N ARG A 1005 22.36 32.02 14.23
CA ARG A 1005 23.48 32.95 14.51
C ARG A 1005 23.09 34.44 14.60
N SER A 1006 22.70 34.91 15.80
CA SER A 1006 22.37 36.34 15.97
C SER A 1006 23.57 37.32 15.99
N SER A 1007 23.30 38.56 15.53
CA SER A 1007 24.31 39.46 14.96
C SER A 1007 25.42 40.08 15.87
N ARG A 1008 26.59 40.31 15.24
CA ARG A 1008 27.71 41.26 15.53
C ARG A 1008 28.93 40.86 16.38
N ARG A 1009 29.98 40.55 15.61
CA ARG A 1009 31.32 41.21 15.63
C ARG A 1009 32.29 40.85 16.76
N TRP A 1010 33.04 39.77 16.56
CA TRP A 1010 34.16 39.36 17.40
C TRP A 1010 35.33 40.35 17.43
N LEU A 1011 35.60 40.92 18.61
CA LEU A 1011 36.74 41.80 18.84
C LEU A 1011 37.88 41.03 19.50
N THR A 1012 38.97 40.83 18.74
CA THR A 1012 40.14 40.02 19.13
C THR A 1012 40.70 40.33 20.54
N THR A 1013 40.93 39.31 21.37
CA THR A 1013 42.23 39.02 22.02
C THR A 1013 42.20 37.76 22.93
N PRO A 1014 43.24 36.90 22.90
CA PRO A 1014 43.28 35.66 23.69
C PRO A 1014 43.93 35.83 25.08
N SER A 1015 43.61 34.96 26.04
CA SER A 1015 44.38 34.79 27.29
C SER A 1015 44.27 33.38 27.88
N ARG A 1016 45.41 32.68 27.96
CA ARG A 1016 45.52 31.25 28.32
C ARG A 1016 45.46 30.94 29.82
N CYS A 1017 44.87 29.78 30.13
CA CYS A 1017 45.18 28.80 31.20
C CYS A 1017 45.42 29.26 32.66
N SER A 1018 44.79 28.58 33.63
CA SER A 1018 45.44 27.56 34.49
C SER A 1018 44.54 26.96 35.59
N LEU A 1019 44.47 25.63 35.66
CA LEU A 1019 43.92 24.82 36.79
C LEU A 1019 44.73 25.02 38.09
N PRO A 1020 44.16 24.78 39.29
CA PRO A 1020 44.25 23.43 39.89
C PRO A 1020 43.02 22.94 40.70
N THR A 1021 43.02 21.63 40.96
CA THR A 1021 42.01 20.79 41.63
C THR A 1021 42.02 20.85 43.17
N TRP A 1022 40.86 20.66 43.84
CA TRP A 1022 40.57 19.55 44.79
C TRP A 1022 39.24 19.69 45.60
N MET A 1023 38.74 18.53 46.04
CA MET A 1023 37.51 18.21 46.79
C MET A 1023 37.05 19.15 47.94
N GLY A 1024 35.73 19.20 48.19
CA GLY A 1024 35.18 19.49 49.52
C GLY A 1024 33.66 19.71 49.58
N THR A 1025 32.95 18.93 50.39
CA THR A 1025 31.49 19.08 50.64
C THR A 1025 31.18 20.30 51.53
N GLY A 1026 30.01 20.93 51.32
CA GLY A 1026 29.48 21.90 52.29
C GLY A 1026 28.40 22.85 51.75
N THR A 1027 27.14 22.62 52.15
CA THR A 1027 26.06 23.60 52.00
C THR A 1027 26.34 24.88 52.80
N SER A 1028 26.22 26.06 52.19
CA SER A 1028 25.86 27.32 52.85
C SER A 1028 25.65 28.48 51.87
N THR A 1029 24.46 29.08 51.94
CA THR A 1029 24.06 30.35 51.30
C THR A 1029 25.03 31.51 51.57
N CYS A 1030 25.27 32.38 50.59
CA CYS A 1030 25.65 33.78 50.90
C CYS A 1030 25.31 34.78 49.78
N SER A 1031 24.43 35.74 50.10
CA SER A 1031 24.03 36.87 49.26
C SER A 1031 25.17 37.86 48.96
N LEU A 1032 25.16 38.54 47.80
CA LEU A 1032 25.97 39.75 47.60
C LEU A 1032 25.23 40.93 46.92
N ARG A 1033 24.96 41.92 47.76
CA ARG A 1033 24.26 43.20 47.53
C ARG A 1033 24.64 43.99 46.27
N ARG A 1034 23.60 44.57 45.65
CA ARG A 1034 23.65 45.81 44.84
C ARG A 1034 24.56 46.90 45.45
N ARG A 1035 25.33 47.57 44.59
CA ARG A 1035 25.81 48.97 44.79
C ARG A 1035 25.70 49.73 43.46
N GLY A 1036 24.72 50.62 43.36
CA GLY A 1036 24.63 51.54 42.23
C GLY A 1036 25.53 52.77 42.41
N THR A 1037 25.98 53.34 41.29
CA THR A 1037 26.43 54.74 41.19
C THR A 1037 25.92 55.34 39.88
N THR A 1038 25.05 56.33 39.98
CA THR A 1038 24.47 57.07 38.85
C THR A 1038 25.46 58.08 38.25
N ARG A 1039 25.45 58.23 36.91
CA ARG A 1039 25.60 59.55 36.24
C ARG A 1039 25.31 59.51 34.74
N SER A 1040 24.46 60.44 34.30
CA SER A 1040 24.03 60.63 32.90
C SER A 1040 25.14 61.12 31.96
N PRO A 1041 25.04 60.84 30.65
CA PRO A 1041 25.65 61.66 29.61
C PRO A 1041 24.70 62.81 29.20
N GLY A 1042 25.26 64.00 28.97
CA GLY A 1042 24.54 65.14 28.41
C GLY A 1042 25.12 65.52 27.05
N THR A 1043 24.28 65.42 26.01
CA THR A 1043 24.35 66.08 24.70
C THR A 1043 25.66 66.77 24.28
N ARG A 1044 26.25 66.34 23.16
CA ARG A 1044 26.84 67.31 22.22
C ARG A 1044 26.89 66.86 20.76
N THR A 1045 26.22 67.65 19.92
CA THR A 1045 26.33 67.73 18.47
C THR A 1045 27.78 67.80 17.96
N ALA A 1046 28.09 67.20 16.80
CA ALA A 1046 28.18 67.95 15.52
C ALA A 1046 28.84 67.18 14.35
N THR A 1047 28.14 67.18 13.20
CA THR A 1047 28.62 67.36 11.81
C THR A 1047 29.76 66.50 11.21
N SER A 1048 29.47 65.93 10.04
CA SER A 1048 30.40 65.80 8.88
C SER A 1048 29.62 65.75 7.55
N PRO A 1049 30.24 65.95 6.35
CA PRO A 1049 29.58 66.71 5.27
C PRO A 1049 29.56 66.11 3.83
N ILE A 1050 28.51 66.49 3.08
CA ILE A 1050 28.47 66.97 1.67
C ILE A 1050 29.45 66.34 0.63
N HIS A 1051 28.92 65.58 -0.34
CA HIS A 1051 28.93 65.86 -1.80
C HIS A 1051 27.98 64.87 -2.55
N SER A 1052 26.98 65.34 -3.30
CA SER A 1052 26.94 65.46 -4.79
C SER A 1052 26.52 64.15 -5.48
N THR A 1053 25.53 64.06 -6.38
CA THR A 1053 25.12 65.03 -7.43
C THR A 1053 23.65 64.81 -7.90
N ARG A 1054 22.93 65.91 -8.26
CA ARG A 1054 22.05 66.14 -9.45
C ARG A 1054 21.54 64.91 -10.25
N THR A 1055 20.29 64.79 -10.76
CA THR A 1055 19.25 65.74 -11.28
C THR A 1055 18.03 64.89 -11.75
N ALA A 1056 16.79 65.34 -12.05
CA ALA A 1056 16.08 66.64 -11.94
C ALA A 1056 14.53 66.46 -11.94
N THR A 1057 13.85 67.29 -11.13
CA THR A 1057 12.48 67.87 -11.25
C THR A 1057 11.60 67.64 -12.51
N THR A 1058 10.30 67.41 -12.30
CA THR A 1058 9.13 68.32 -12.61
C THR A 1058 7.85 67.75 -11.94
N THR A 1059 7.18 68.39 -10.96
CA THR A 1059 6.16 69.49 -11.02
C THR A 1059 4.91 69.22 -11.89
N ASP A 1060 3.66 69.56 -11.53
CA ASP A 1060 2.97 70.06 -10.31
C ASP A 1060 1.46 70.31 -10.68
N VAL A 1061 0.58 70.67 -9.73
CA VAL A 1061 -0.68 71.47 -9.89
C VAL A 1061 -2.05 70.79 -10.21
N SER A 1062 -2.81 70.50 -9.14
CA SER A 1062 -4.26 70.84 -8.92
C SER A 1062 -5.38 70.11 -9.71
N THR A 1063 -6.70 70.24 -9.45
CA THR A 1063 -7.56 71.09 -8.57
C THR A 1063 -8.88 70.32 -8.25
N ALA A 1064 -9.35 70.18 -7.00
CA ALA A 1064 -10.27 71.08 -6.25
C ALA A 1064 -11.82 70.97 -6.46
N THR A 1065 -12.52 70.53 -5.39
CA THR A 1065 -13.73 71.14 -4.73
C THR A 1065 -15.19 70.72 -4.97
N LYS A 1066 -15.96 70.75 -3.84
CA LYS A 1066 -17.43 70.82 -3.58
C LYS A 1066 -18.19 69.47 -3.56
N SER A 1067 -18.79 68.98 -2.45
CA SER A 1067 -19.52 69.57 -1.28
C SER A 1067 -21.01 69.96 -1.57
N PRO A 1068 -21.93 70.05 -0.58
CA PRO A 1068 -22.81 68.94 -0.15
C PRO A 1068 -24.29 69.37 0.07
N SER A 1069 -25.09 68.62 0.86
CA SER A 1069 -26.43 68.95 1.49
C SER A 1069 -27.68 68.37 0.78
N ALA A 1070 -28.78 67.99 1.46
CA ALA A 1070 -29.04 67.70 2.88
C ALA A 1070 -30.43 67.05 3.13
N ALA A 1071 -30.50 66.17 4.16
CA ALA A 1071 -31.57 65.93 5.15
C ALA A 1071 -33.08 65.83 4.79
N ILE A 1072 -33.78 64.86 5.43
CA ILE A 1072 -34.73 65.07 6.57
C ILE A 1072 -35.35 63.72 7.08
N ARG A 1073 -35.12 63.38 8.39
CA ARG A 1073 -35.98 62.66 9.39
C ARG A 1073 -36.62 61.27 9.08
N SER A 1074 -36.78 60.32 10.02
CA SER A 1074 -36.57 60.29 11.49
C SER A 1074 -36.49 58.86 12.12
N THR A 1075 -36.14 58.83 13.42
CA THR A 1075 -36.55 57.89 14.52
C THR A 1075 -35.88 56.50 14.71
N ARG A 1076 -35.13 56.39 15.84
CA ARG A 1076 -34.96 55.28 16.83
C ARG A 1076 -34.72 53.83 16.33
N GLY A 1077 -33.76 53.05 16.86
CA GLY A 1077 -32.73 53.30 17.91
C GLY A 1077 -32.26 51.99 18.62
N ALA A 1078 -31.19 52.07 19.44
CA ALA A 1078 -30.44 50.96 20.09
C ALA A 1078 -29.61 50.10 19.11
N SER A 1079 -28.49 49.45 19.47
CA SER A 1079 -27.84 49.18 20.78
C SER A 1079 -26.29 49.34 20.72
N LYS A 1080 -25.55 48.57 21.55
CA LYS A 1080 -24.09 48.50 21.81
C LYS A 1080 -23.39 49.77 22.38
N SER A 1081 -22.99 49.67 23.65
CA SER A 1081 -21.59 49.75 24.08
C SER A 1081 -21.29 48.40 24.70
#